data_AF-A0A2U1B6R9-F1
#
_entry.id   AF-A0A2U1B6R9-F1
#
_cell.length_a   1.000
_cell.length_b   1.000
_cell.length_c   1.000
_cell.angle_alpha   90.00
_cell.angle_beta   90.00
_cell.angle_gamma   90.00
#
_symmetry.space_group_name_H-M   'P 1'
#
loop_
_entity.id
_entity.type
_entity.pdbx_description
1 polymer ?
#
loop_
_entity_poly.entity_id
_entity_poly.type
_entity_poly.pdbx_seq_one_letter_code
_entity_poly.pdbx_strand_id
1 'polypeptide(L)'
;MRLKQTALLLGLGIAFGAGSAEPLFRDVDTTRPEARIPAVAFPSTYSTELNDKLEQSRNFFPLGILGDDFFRVVPQIGMNFTELQHACYEFYQGKPCSADWGKGRNGLFFFNVWAAHSLSGSHPKKYGPIRHSQADDGTYHKRTAINLFDPRTRQYVLDCAENTARHFSGKFPNIFMWGIDNELEPPLDYSPEARTAFVKYLKKAYKNDLAVLNKAWNANYTDFNQAQPPAIAELQRNPGGWLDWRDFQEEAFADYLADYFAAIRRGDPRKRPVISKSTQCSLEMPHPMRNRMVNHERLAALGRTYGQGWYGIDQYGHGDRNAYEINYFFNALRPVDPADHGVRGVFSAESNNHAGPGWQFAQTYWRLLGNGLRGINFFVIGNFGGERDYATFSLTHPDGTRRDRFFYLPRFTAAIHRRETFWSRAFPAENIPRIALLVPQRDTALAADTGRSWWDYSINDRLSVYSHLRGLGYWVETIPYGKLAPEFLNRFDALFLINAEHLKASEAENIAGFVKNGGVLFTDMRSGSFDEHHIPSDRLEPVLGVRYQGVYTGIEVSPDDLWYNTPHGNLVRADGKILVGLTTARLVNREDAVRNFKAGWITENRYGKGRAYYYNTRLGALRPESAGNEVVREWFGEQLARAGLKPASRHSAACNGELRVELPQVDPDGNAALIVSGSTYRSIPAGELTVTLPAGLKFAHAFYGPAETAGLRKIDFRRDGAETIFRLPEIKSTGILYLFAGGAPLPGMELSGASGANAEDPHTPELIPGESLKATVQLAAPADFAGGKLTLQAYPGWKIEPASIEIPALKGGAITAYTFTVATPADSRFFRFDRPYPVVAALTGGDGKRLATVNAVHTLRLDRTRHLWLLTDNPYRTEKEYPEFAIRTGATYTYPAGAEVQDDLEKSTVTEFKGKLTRPGNVRFFEREAAPCFDLGKEYIVKRLRLRHGRNPRPDSWELQAGTDGATFRTIASGKPEWTGDRWAEIDLVPVKARFIRIVLRYPDGKGGYLDEIELYGSEPPIRK
;
A
#
# COMPACT_ATOMS: atom_id res chain seq x y z
N MET A 1 -31.16 20.82 7.78
CA MET A 1 -30.84 19.70 8.69
C MET A 1 -29.37 19.37 8.54
N ARG A 2 -28.52 19.82 9.47
CA ARG A 2 -27.07 19.60 9.46
C ARG A 2 -26.78 18.27 10.17
N LEU A 3 -26.42 17.24 9.41
CA LEU A 3 -25.90 15.99 9.94
C LEU A 3 -24.47 16.22 10.44
N LYS A 4 -24.28 16.13 11.77
CA LYS A 4 -22.98 16.01 12.42
C LYS A 4 -22.36 14.67 12.05
N GLN A 5 -21.59 14.62 10.96
CA GLN A 5 -20.56 13.61 10.73
C GLN A 5 -19.20 14.27 10.97
N THR A 6 -18.84 14.39 12.24
CA THR A 6 -17.51 14.85 12.65
C THR A 6 -16.63 13.63 12.88
N ALA A 7 -15.52 13.54 12.14
CA ALA A 7 -14.32 12.76 12.42
C ALA A 7 -14.49 11.24 12.68
N LEU A 8 -14.48 10.46 11.60
CA LEU A 8 -14.17 9.03 11.63
C LEU A 8 -12.99 8.78 10.68
N LEU A 9 -11.78 8.60 11.25
CA LEU A 9 -10.57 7.92 10.69
C LEU A 9 -9.21 8.38 11.25
N LEU A 10 -9.15 9.31 12.21
CA LEU A 10 -7.88 9.64 12.89
C LEU A 10 -7.98 9.32 14.38
N GLY A 11 -7.58 8.09 14.73
CA GLY A 11 -7.31 7.68 16.11
C GLY A 11 -7.99 6.39 16.54
N LEU A 12 -7.47 5.26 16.08
CA LEU A 12 -7.41 4.04 16.90
C LEU A 12 -5.94 3.68 17.07
N GLY A 13 -5.22 4.53 17.82
CA GLY A 13 -3.99 4.13 18.46
C GLY A 13 -4.33 3.05 19.49
N ILE A 14 -4.35 1.80 19.06
CA ILE A 14 -4.34 0.67 19.99
C ILE A 14 -3.01 0.77 20.71
N ALA A 15 -3.05 1.07 22.00
CA ALA A 15 -1.88 0.99 22.86
C ALA A 15 -1.38 -0.45 22.81
N PHE A 16 -0.30 -0.69 22.07
CA PHE A 16 0.42 -1.95 22.09
C PHE A 16 1.04 -2.12 23.47
N GLY A 17 0.33 -2.81 24.36
CA GLY A 17 0.92 -3.32 25.58
C GLY A 17 2.09 -4.21 25.21
N ALA A 18 3.28 -3.87 25.68
CA ALA A 18 4.47 -4.71 25.62
C ALA A 18 4.26 -5.95 26.50
N GLY A 19 3.44 -6.88 26.04
CA GLY A 19 3.37 -8.23 26.57
C GLY A 19 4.43 -9.07 25.87
N SER A 20 5.42 -9.54 26.62
CA SER A 20 6.37 -10.55 26.17
C SER A 20 5.63 -11.87 25.90
N ALA A 21 5.10 -12.04 24.68
CA ALA A 21 4.80 -13.36 24.18
C ALA A 21 6.13 -14.02 23.85
N GLU A 22 6.54 -15.02 24.64
CA GLU A 22 7.67 -15.84 24.26
C GLU A 22 7.31 -16.66 23.01
N PRO A 23 8.25 -16.84 22.06
CA PRO A 23 7.97 -17.60 20.86
C PRO A 23 7.69 -19.06 21.23
N LEU A 24 6.58 -19.63 20.71
CA LEU A 24 6.31 -21.06 20.63
C LEU A 24 7.39 -21.89 19.89
N PHE A 25 8.45 -21.23 19.42
CA PHE A 25 9.56 -21.80 18.66
C PHE A 25 10.90 -21.74 19.42
N ARG A 26 10.92 -21.36 20.70
CA ARG A 26 12.19 -21.07 21.39
C ARG A 26 12.92 -22.27 21.98
N ASP A 27 12.22 -23.36 22.26
CA ASP A 27 12.82 -24.57 22.81
C ASP A 27 12.72 -25.74 21.83
N VAL A 28 13.12 -25.45 20.59
CA VAL A 28 13.31 -26.49 19.59
C VAL A 28 14.71 -27.07 19.82
N ASP A 29 14.75 -28.21 20.51
CA ASP A 29 15.94 -29.05 20.61
C ASP A 29 16.48 -29.37 19.20
N THR A 30 17.49 -28.62 18.76
CA THR A 30 18.09 -28.73 17.42
C THR A 30 18.75 -30.09 17.15
N THR A 31 18.90 -30.92 18.18
CA THR A 31 19.43 -32.28 18.08
C THR A 31 18.38 -33.31 17.64
N ARG A 32 17.09 -32.97 17.73
CA ARG A 32 15.99 -33.81 17.22
C ARG A 32 15.56 -33.38 15.80
N PRO A 33 15.62 -34.27 14.80
CA PRO A 33 15.17 -33.97 13.43
C PRO A 33 13.72 -33.47 13.37
N GLU A 34 12.85 -34.02 14.21
CA GLU A 34 11.44 -33.62 14.35
C GLU A 34 11.22 -32.21 14.88
N ALA A 35 12.24 -31.54 15.44
CA ALA A 35 12.09 -30.22 16.05
C ALA A 35 12.34 -29.07 15.03
N ARG A 36 13.17 -29.27 14.00
CA ARG A 36 13.67 -28.21 13.08
C ARG A 36 12.58 -27.39 12.36
N ILE A 37 12.80 -26.07 12.29
CA ILE A 37 11.97 -25.13 11.51
C ILE A 37 12.14 -25.44 10.01
N PRO A 38 11.06 -25.51 9.21
CA PRO A 38 11.14 -25.74 7.77
C PRO A 38 12.05 -24.73 7.05
N ALA A 39 12.89 -25.17 6.10
CA ALA A 39 13.69 -24.25 5.28
C ALA A 39 12.80 -23.23 4.53
N VAL A 40 11.64 -23.67 4.07
CA VAL A 40 10.60 -22.84 3.44
C VAL A 40 9.94 -21.83 4.39
N ALA A 41 10.26 -21.86 5.69
CA ALA A 41 9.83 -20.85 6.65
C ALA A 41 10.86 -19.71 6.83
N PHE A 42 11.97 -19.71 6.08
CA PHE A 42 12.95 -18.64 6.10
C PHE A 42 12.83 -17.74 4.85
N PRO A 43 12.77 -16.41 5.01
CA PRO A 43 12.80 -15.45 3.90
C PRO A 43 13.91 -15.67 2.87
N SER A 44 15.10 -16.08 3.32
CA SER A 44 16.27 -16.31 2.46
C SER A 44 16.04 -17.40 1.42
N THR A 45 15.09 -18.31 1.63
CA THR A 45 14.74 -19.37 0.67
C THR A 45 14.13 -18.82 -0.62
N TYR A 46 13.46 -17.67 -0.54
CA TYR A 46 12.67 -17.10 -1.64
C TYR A 46 13.40 -16.03 -2.43
N SER A 47 14.53 -15.53 -1.94
CA SER A 47 15.25 -14.41 -2.55
C SER A 47 16.64 -14.85 -3.01
N THR A 48 17.12 -14.24 -4.10
CA THR A 48 18.54 -14.32 -4.51
C THR A 48 19.39 -13.24 -3.87
N GLU A 49 18.75 -12.26 -3.22
CA GLU A 49 19.34 -11.05 -2.67
C GLU A 49 19.32 -11.03 -1.14
N LEU A 50 18.95 -12.12 -0.48
CA LEU A 50 18.93 -12.29 0.98
C LEU A 50 19.57 -13.62 1.38
N ASN A 51 20.58 -13.58 2.25
CA ASN A 51 21.25 -14.78 2.75
C ASN A 51 20.65 -15.30 4.07
N ASP A 52 21.10 -16.48 4.52
CA ASP A 52 20.58 -17.14 5.73
C ASP A 52 20.89 -16.41 7.05
N LYS A 53 21.79 -15.42 7.01
CA LYS A 53 22.06 -14.50 8.13
C LYS A 53 21.17 -13.26 8.10
N LEU A 54 20.20 -13.22 7.17
CA LEU A 54 19.35 -12.06 6.87
C LEU A 54 20.14 -10.83 6.42
N GLU A 55 21.33 -11.04 5.85
CA GLU A 55 22.08 -9.99 5.18
C GLU A 55 21.60 -9.92 3.72
N GLN A 56 21.24 -8.72 3.33
CA GLN A 56 20.62 -8.35 2.08
C GLN A 56 21.63 -7.68 1.14
N SER A 57 21.48 -7.91 -0.16
CA SER A 57 22.22 -7.17 -1.17
C SER A 57 21.60 -5.79 -1.42
N ARG A 58 22.28 -4.95 -2.20
CA ARG A 58 21.72 -3.67 -2.66
C ARG A 58 20.46 -3.87 -3.53
N ASN A 59 20.24 -5.03 -4.11
CA ASN A 59 19.14 -5.32 -5.04
C ASN A 59 17.94 -5.99 -4.35
N PHE A 60 17.96 -6.09 -3.01
CA PHE A 60 16.86 -6.65 -2.25
C PHE A 60 15.55 -5.88 -2.46
N PHE A 61 14.47 -6.60 -2.74
CA PHE A 61 13.11 -6.08 -2.93
C PHE A 61 12.27 -6.45 -1.69
N PRO A 62 11.96 -5.50 -0.79
CA PRO A 62 11.20 -5.80 0.42
C PRO A 62 9.73 -6.06 0.07
N LEU A 63 9.25 -7.24 0.45
CA LEU A 63 7.89 -7.73 0.26
C LEU A 63 7.35 -8.17 1.62
N GLY A 64 6.35 -7.48 2.14
CA GLY A 64 5.85 -7.72 3.48
C GLY A 64 4.35 -7.57 3.66
N ILE A 65 3.91 -7.97 4.85
CA ILE A 65 2.56 -7.75 5.38
C ILE A 65 2.70 -7.35 6.85
N LEU A 66 1.89 -6.38 7.29
CA LEU A 66 1.75 -6.04 8.70
C LEU A 66 0.99 -7.16 9.45
N GLY A 67 1.43 -7.43 10.68
CA GLY A 67 0.71 -8.27 11.64
C GLY A 67 1.28 -9.68 11.85
N ASP A 68 2.42 -10.00 11.21
CA ASP A 68 3.15 -11.24 11.44
C ASP A 68 4.61 -10.98 11.84
N ASP A 69 4.80 -10.39 13.03
CA ASP A 69 6.12 -9.99 13.55
C ASP A 69 7.05 -11.18 13.91
N PHE A 70 6.51 -12.39 13.88
CA PHE A 70 7.24 -13.64 14.10
C PHE A 70 7.50 -14.45 12.81
N PHE A 71 7.10 -13.95 11.64
CA PHE A 71 7.31 -14.63 10.35
C PHE A 71 6.69 -16.04 10.29
N ARG A 72 5.47 -16.20 10.83
CA ARG A 72 4.74 -17.47 10.86
C ARG A 72 4.00 -17.78 9.56
N VAL A 73 3.63 -16.77 8.79
CA VAL A 73 2.87 -16.88 7.52
C VAL A 73 3.63 -16.17 6.39
N VAL A 74 4.23 -15.01 6.66
CA VAL A 74 4.93 -14.16 5.68
C VAL A 74 5.91 -14.96 4.79
N PRO A 75 6.83 -15.78 5.33
CA PRO A 75 7.71 -16.58 4.49
C PRO A 75 6.98 -17.57 3.57
N GLN A 76 5.86 -18.16 3.99
CA GLN A 76 5.18 -19.19 3.19
C GLN A 76 4.56 -18.70 1.90
N ILE A 77 4.31 -17.40 1.81
CA ILE A 77 3.82 -16.76 0.60
C ILE A 77 4.95 -16.03 -0.15
N GLY A 78 6.20 -16.40 0.14
CA GLY A 78 7.39 -15.83 -0.49
C GLY A 78 7.69 -14.39 -0.08
N MET A 79 7.15 -13.91 1.04
CA MET A 79 7.49 -12.58 1.56
C MET A 79 8.68 -12.65 2.51
N ASN A 80 9.39 -11.54 2.65
CA ASN A 80 10.70 -11.48 3.29
C ASN A 80 10.83 -10.38 4.35
N PHE A 81 9.73 -9.68 4.64
CA PHE A 81 9.73 -8.42 5.36
C PHE A 81 8.43 -8.23 6.16
N THR A 82 8.48 -7.47 7.26
CA THR A 82 7.29 -6.99 7.98
C THR A 82 7.62 -5.69 8.73
N GLU A 83 6.70 -5.19 9.53
CA GLU A 83 6.79 -3.89 10.19
C GLU A 83 6.66 -3.98 11.72
N LEU A 84 7.34 -3.06 12.41
CA LEU A 84 7.28 -2.83 13.84
C LEU A 84 7.24 -1.34 14.16
N GLN A 85 6.71 -0.99 15.34
CA GLN A 85 6.57 0.40 15.77
C GLN A 85 6.70 0.59 17.27
N HIS A 86 7.51 1.57 17.70
CA HIS A 86 7.83 1.79 19.12
C HIS A 86 7.61 3.24 19.58
N ALA A 87 6.79 3.42 20.62
CA ALA A 87 6.73 4.65 21.40
C ALA A 87 7.55 4.50 22.70
N CYS A 88 8.50 5.40 22.92
CA CYS A 88 9.41 5.38 24.07
C CYS A 88 8.87 6.30 25.17
N TYR A 89 7.83 5.84 25.87
CA TYR A 89 7.19 6.62 26.93
C TYR A 89 8.12 6.87 28.13
N GLU A 90 9.20 6.13 28.34
CA GLU A 90 10.13 6.40 29.44
C GLU A 90 10.97 7.67 29.21
N PHE A 91 11.09 8.12 27.96
CA PHE A 91 11.93 9.26 27.60
C PHE A 91 11.51 10.55 28.30
N TYR A 92 10.21 10.79 28.50
CA TYR A 92 9.75 11.98 29.23
C TYR A 92 10.18 12.00 30.70
N GLN A 93 10.44 10.85 31.30
CA GLN A 93 10.93 10.76 32.68
C GLN A 93 12.43 11.07 32.79
N GLY A 94 13.10 11.37 31.67
CA GLY A 94 14.56 11.54 31.60
C GLY A 94 15.30 10.20 31.58
N LYS A 95 14.61 9.10 31.24
CA LYS A 95 15.19 7.75 31.18
C LYS A 95 15.43 7.34 29.72
N PRO A 96 16.46 6.54 29.42
CA PRO A 96 16.62 5.95 28.10
C PRO A 96 15.50 4.93 27.81
N CYS A 97 15.26 4.66 26.53
CA CYS A 97 14.34 3.61 26.09
C CYS A 97 14.79 2.24 26.61
N SER A 98 13.86 1.39 27.04
CA SER A 98 14.19 0.14 27.74
C SER A 98 13.76 -1.14 27.03
N ALA A 99 12.86 -1.06 26.03
CA ALA A 99 12.25 -2.23 25.38
C ALA A 99 13.26 -3.15 24.66
N ASP A 100 13.10 -4.47 24.78
CA ASP A 100 13.96 -5.48 24.13
C ASP A 100 13.14 -6.41 23.21
N TRP A 101 13.56 -6.45 21.94
CA TRP A 101 12.79 -6.93 20.80
C TRP A 101 13.52 -7.97 19.94
N GLY A 102 14.73 -8.39 20.34
CA GLY A 102 15.57 -9.29 19.53
C GLY A 102 15.14 -10.76 19.52
N LYS A 103 14.13 -11.13 20.31
CA LYS A 103 13.84 -12.53 20.65
C LYS A 103 12.84 -13.17 19.66
N GLY A 104 13.27 -14.15 18.87
CA GLY A 104 12.40 -15.03 18.06
C GLY A 104 11.94 -14.48 16.70
N ARG A 105 12.62 -13.47 16.15
CA ARG A 105 12.25 -12.79 14.91
C ARG A 105 13.18 -13.20 13.76
N ASN A 106 12.63 -13.84 12.73
CA ASN A 106 13.40 -14.56 11.69
C ASN A 106 13.37 -13.89 10.30
N GLY A 107 13.14 -12.58 10.22
CA GLY A 107 13.19 -11.82 8.97
C GLY A 107 13.54 -10.36 9.17
N LEU A 108 13.40 -9.55 8.12
CA LEU A 108 13.76 -8.13 8.10
C LEU A 108 12.59 -7.22 8.44
N PHE A 109 12.88 -6.07 9.05
CA PHE A 109 11.86 -5.16 9.54
C PHE A 109 11.96 -3.74 8.99
N PHE A 110 10.81 -3.18 8.66
CA PHE A 110 10.56 -1.75 8.73
C PHE A 110 10.32 -1.37 10.19
N PHE A 111 11.11 -0.46 10.75
CA PHE A 111 10.96 -0.07 12.16
C PHE A 111 10.58 1.39 12.28
N ASN A 112 9.34 1.66 12.67
CA ASN A 112 8.83 3.00 12.91
C ASN A 112 9.15 3.49 14.33
N VAL A 113 9.84 4.61 14.40
CA VAL A 113 10.14 5.32 15.65
C VAL A 113 9.01 6.30 15.91
N TRP A 114 8.15 6.01 16.89
CA TRP A 114 6.98 6.83 17.23
C TRP A 114 7.33 7.93 18.24
N ALA A 115 8.28 8.80 17.90
CA ALA A 115 8.77 9.82 18.82
C ALA A 115 7.78 10.99 19.00
N ALA A 116 7.06 11.42 17.96
CA ALA A 116 6.02 12.44 18.11
C ALA A 116 4.82 11.89 18.91
N HIS A 117 4.44 10.63 18.69
CA HIS A 117 3.41 9.96 19.50
C HIS A 117 3.83 9.81 20.98
N SER A 118 5.13 9.65 21.25
CA SER A 118 5.66 9.56 22.63
C SER A 118 5.43 10.85 23.44
N LEU A 119 5.08 11.97 22.79
CA LEU A 119 4.73 13.23 23.46
C LEU A 119 3.37 13.22 24.17
N SER A 120 2.40 12.42 23.70
CA SER A 120 1.01 12.54 24.12
C SER A 120 0.85 12.27 25.64
N GLY A 121 0.56 13.33 26.41
CA GLY A 121 0.38 13.25 27.86
C GLY A 121 1.67 13.32 28.68
N SER A 122 2.80 13.70 28.07
CA SER A 122 4.10 13.78 28.74
C SER A 122 4.44 15.19 29.24
N HIS A 123 5.06 15.28 30.43
CA HIS A 123 5.64 16.52 30.98
C HIS A 123 7.14 16.31 31.19
N PRO A 124 7.97 16.50 30.15
CA PRO A 124 9.36 16.09 30.21
C PRO A 124 10.20 17.00 31.10
N LYS A 125 10.83 16.40 32.12
CA LYS A 125 11.64 17.14 33.12
C LYS A 125 12.73 18.03 32.50
N LYS A 126 13.38 17.56 31.43
CA LYS A 126 14.50 18.25 30.77
C LYS A 126 14.07 19.43 29.87
N TYR A 127 12.88 19.38 29.29
CA TYR A 127 12.46 20.33 28.24
C TYR A 127 11.36 21.29 28.72
N GLY A 128 10.77 21.04 29.89
CA GLY A 128 9.66 21.82 30.42
C GLY A 128 8.34 21.53 29.68
N PRO A 129 7.35 22.43 29.77
CA PRO A 129 6.08 22.26 29.08
C PRO A 129 6.25 22.24 27.56
N ILE A 130 5.81 21.14 26.94
CA ILE A 130 5.74 20.99 25.49
C ILE A 130 4.48 21.69 24.97
N ARG A 131 4.56 22.27 23.76
CA ARG A 131 3.45 22.98 23.12
C ARG A 131 2.80 22.17 22.01
N HIS A 132 1.49 22.32 21.90
CA HIS A 132 0.69 21.77 20.80
C HIS A 132 0.41 22.86 19.77
N SER A 133 0.24 22.44 18.52
CA SER A 133 -0.21 23.34 17.45
C SER A 133 -1.64 23.83 17.73
N GLN A 134 -2.00 24.97 17.15
CA GLN A 134 -3.32 25.59 17.30
C GLN A 134 -4.07 25.63 15.97
N ALA A 135 -5.39 25.49 16.04
CA ALA A 135 -6.31 25.81 14.95
C ALA A 135 -6.43 27.33 14.75
N ASP A 136 -7.04 27.74 13.65
CA ASP A 136 -7.26 29.15 13.29
C ASP A 136 -8.10 29.92 14.32
N ASP A 137 -9.02 29.23 15.01
CA ASP A 137 -9.81 29.77 16.13
C ASP A 137 -9.04 29.84 17.48
N GLY A 138 -7.78 29.44 17.51
CA GLY A 138 -6.92 29.44 18.69
C GLY A 138 -7.08 28.21 19.59
N THR A 139 -7.97 27.27 19.27
CA THR A 139 -8.09 26.01 20.00
C THR A 139 -6.89 25.11 19.74
N TYR A 140 -6.46 24.35 20.75
CA TYR A 140 -5.37 23.39 20.57
C TYR A 140 -5.84 22.17 19.78
N HIS A 141 -5.01 21.75 18.82
CA HIS A 141 -5.21 20.47 18.14
C HIS A 141 -5.04 19.28 19.11
N LYS A 142 -5.37 18.07 18.65
CA LYS A 142 -5.21 16.83 19.43
C LYS A 142 -3.77 16.68 19.92
N ARG A 143 -3.57 15.94 21.03
CA ARG A 143 -2.28 15.81 21.75
C ARG A 143 -1.09 15.34 20.91
N THR A 144 -1.29 14.67 19.78
CA THR A 144 -0.21 14.24 18.87
C THR A 144 0.19 15.31 17.85
N ALA A 145 -0.56 16.40 17.72
CA ALA A 145 -0.25 17.50 16.83
C ALA A 145 0.72 18.49 17.52
N ILE A 146 2.01 18.29 17.25
CA ILE A 146 3.11 19.06 17.85
C ILE A 146 3.15 20.50 17.32
N ASN A 147 3.58 21.46 18.14
CA ASN A 147 4.00 22.77 17.64
C ASN A 147 5.47 22.65 17.19
N LEU A 148 5.70 22.54 15.88
CA LEU A 148 7.06 22.43 15.32
C LEU A 148 7.82 23.75 15.28
N PHE A 149 7.16 24.88 15.56
CA PHE A 149 7.76 26.21 15.65
C PHE A 149 8.23 26.55 17.07
N ASP A 150 7.85 25.76 18.09
CA ASP A 150 8.43 25.82 19.42
C ASP A 150 9.75 25.02 19.46
N PRO A 151 10.91 25.66 19.64
CA PRO A 151 12.21 24.97 19.54
C PRO A 151 12.40 23.85 20.55
N ARG A 152 11.80 23.97 21.75
CA ARG A 152 11.91 22.95 22.80
C ARG A 152 11.12 21.70 22.44
N THR A 153 9.91 21.90 21.92
CA THR A 153 9.03 20.83 21.41
C THR A 153 9.71 20.07 20.27
N ARG A 154 10.23 20.80 19.28
CA ARG A 154 10.98 20.20 18.16
C ARG A 154 12.18 19.40 18.66
N GLN A 155 13.02 19.98 19.52
CA GLN A 155 14.23 19.31 20.03
C GLN A 155 13.92 18.06 20.85
N TYR A 156 12.83 18.06 21.63
CA TYR A 156 12.42 16.86 22.36
C TYR A 156 12.19 15.67 21.44
N VAL A 157 11.45 15.86 20.34
CA VAL A 157 11.12 14.77 19.41
C VAL A 157 12.38 14.24 18.74
N LEU A 158 13.27 15.13 18.30
CA LEU A 158 14.53 14.76 17.67
C LEU A 158 15.43 13.96 18.64
N ASP A 159 15.51 14.39 19.91
CA ASP A 159 16.31 13.67 20.91
C ASP A 159 15.68 12.32 21.24
N CYS A 160 14.35 12.23 21.36
CA CYS A 160 13.64 10.96 21.56
C CYS A 160 13.89 9.99 20.41
N ALA A 161 13.83 10.48 19.18
CA ALA A 161 14.09 9.71 17.97
C ALA A 161 15.51 9.17 17.92
N GLU A 162 16.51 10.02 18.16
CA GLU A 162 17.91 9.63 18.17
C GLU A 162 18.20 8.58 19.26
N ASN A 163 17.66 8.77 20.47
CA ASN A 163 17.84 7.83 21.57
C ASN A 163 17.16 6.47 21.31
N THR A 164 15.97 6.48 20.72
CA THR A 164 15.27 5.25 20.32
C THR A 164 16.07 4.49 19.27
N ALA A 165 16.52 5.17 18.20
CA ALA A 165 17.32 4.56 17.15
C ALA A 165 18.64 3.98 17.70
N ARG A 166 19.31 4.71 18.59
CA ARG A 166 20.56 4.28 19.24
C ARG A 166 20.39 3.00 20.05
N HIS A 167 19.31 2.91 20.82
CA HIS A 167 19.01 1.72 21.64
C HIS A 167 18.75 0.49 20.76
N PHE A 168 17.85 0.61 19.78
CA PHE A 168 17.45 -0.53 18.95
C PHE A 168 18.50 -0.93 17.92
N SER A 169 19.26 0.03 17.36
CA SER A 169 20.30 -0.32 16.39
C SER A 169 21.38 -1.23 16.96
N GLY A 170 21.67 -1.13 18.26
CA GLY A 170 22.64 -1.97 18.95
C GLY A 170 22.10 -3.35 19.34
N LYS A 171 20.77 -3.49 19.48
CA LYS A 171 20.12 -4.69 20.04
C LYS A 171 19.31 -5.50 19.02
N PHE A 172 18.92 -4.88 17.91
CA PHE A 172 18.02 -5.46 16.93
C PHE A 172 18.62 -5.34 15.51
N PRO A 173 19.47 -6.31 15.10
CA PRO A 173 20.19 -6.24 13.83
C PRO A 173 19.29 -6.39 12.59
N ASN A 174 18.08 -6.94 12.75
CA ASN A 174 17.16 -7.26 11.65
C ASN A 174 16.41 -6.04 11.06
N ILE A 175 16.70 -4.83 11.54
CA ILE A 175 16.06 -3.63 11.00
C ILE A 175 16.70 -3.30 9.64
N PHE A 176 15.93 -3.44 8.58
CA PHE A 176 16.35 -3.09 7.22
C PHE A 176 16.27 -1.58 6.97
N MET A 177 15.14 -0.98 7.37
CA MET A 177 14.84 0.43 7.15
C MET A 177 14.10 0.99 8.36
N TRP A 178 14.35 2.26 8.66
CA TRP A 178 13.64 3.01 9.69
C TRP A 178 12.50 3.82 9.09
N GLY A 179 11.44 3.99 9.88
CA GLY A 179 10.36 4.92 9.61
C GLY A 179 10.15 5.88 10.78
N ILE A 180 9.37 6.93 10.54
CA ILE A 180 8.96 7.90 11.56
C ILE A 180 7.46 7.80 11.81
N ASP A 181 7.08 7.76 13.09
CA ASP A 181 5.69 7.76 13.56
C ASP A 181 4.75 6.91 12.68
N ASN A 182 3.49 7.32 12.51
CA ASN A 182 2.54 6.69 11.61
C ASN A 182 1.66 7.79 11.01
N GLU A 183 1.62 7.92 9.69
CA GLU A 183 0.83 8.96 9.01
C GLU A 183 1.00 10.35 9.63
N LEU A 184 2.25 10.73 9.95
CA LEU A 184 2.55 12.03 10.54
C LEU A 184 2.29 13.14 9.52
N GLU A 185 1.06 13.65 9.51
CA GLU A 185 0.58 14.70 8.62
C GLU A 185 -0.20 15.74 9.44
N PRO A 186 0.49 16.58 10.23
CA PRO A 186 -0.17 17.48 11.17
C PRO A 186 -1.04 18.52 10.45
N PRO A 187 -2.10 19.01 11.12
CA PRO A 187 -2.86 20.14 10.64
C PRO A 187 -2.03 21.42 10.64
N LEU A 188 -2.48 22.43 9.89
CA LEU A 188 -1.85 23.75 9.88
C LEU A 188 -1.81 24.35 11.30
N ASP A 189 -0.67 24.96 11.66
CA ASP A 189 -0.45 25.52 12.99
C ASP A 189 -0.57 27.05 13.01
N TYR A 190 -1.59 27.58 13.68
CA TYR A 190 -1.86 29.01 13.85
C TYR A 190 -1.35 29.57 15.18
N SER A 191 -0.48 28.84 15.88
CA SER A 191 0.14 29.28 17.14
C SER A 191 0.87 30.62 17.02
N PRO A 192 1.06 31.36 18.14
CA PRO A 192 1.83 32.61 18.14
C PRO A 192 3.26 32.44 17.59
N GLU A 193 3.88 31.29 17.82
CA GLU A 193 5.19 30.93 17.29
C GLU A 193 5.18 30.84 15.76
N ALA A 194 4.19 30.13 15.20
CA ALA A 194 4.02 29.98 13.76
C ALA A 194 3.76 31.35 13.08
N ARG A 195 2.88 32.17 13.65
CA ARG A 195 2.59 33.53 13.14
C ARG A 195 3.83 34.42 13.13
N THR A 196 4.63 34.36 14.19
CA THR A 196 5.89 35.11 14.29
C THR A 196 6.91 34.66 13.24
N ALA A 197 7.03 33.35 13.02
CA ALA A 197 7.91 32.80 11.98
C ALA A 197 7.42 33.16 10.57
N PHE A 198 6.11 33.20 10.34
CA PHE A 198 5.52 33.53 9.06
C PHE A 198 5.76 34.98 8.61
N VAL A 199 5.74 35.95 9.54
CA VAL A 199 6.12 37.33 9.21
C VAL A 199 7.55 37.40 8.64
N LYS A 200 8.47 36.56 9.13
CA LYS A 200 9.84 36.46 8.57
C LYS A 200 9.84 35.83 7.19
N TYR A 201 9.01 34.81 6.96
CA TYR A 201 8.80 34.22 5.64
C TYR A 201 8.29 35.26 4.64
N LEU A 202 7.26 36.05 4.99
CA LEU A 202 6.70 37.07 4.10
C LEU A 202 7.73 38.14 3.71
N LYS A 203 8.53 38.61 4.69
CA LYS A 203 9.64 39.55 4.40
C LYS A 203 10.65 38.97 3.41
N LYS A 204 10.93 37.67 3.47
CA LYS A 204 11.80 36.97 2.50
C LYS A 204 11.11 36.82 1.15
N ALA A 205 9.89 36.27 1.12
CA ALA A 205 9.12 35.98 -0.09
C ALA A 205 8.91 37.24 -0.95
N TYR A 206 8.56 38.35 -0.30
CA TYR A 206 8.32 39.65 -0.95
C TYR A 206 9.53 40.58 -0.96
N LYS A 207 10.74 40.09 -0.60
CA LYS A 207 11.99 40.89 -0.60
C LYS A 207 11.89 42.21 0.19
N ASN A 208 11.16 42.21 1.30
CA ASN A 208 10.80 43.38 2.13
C ASN A 208 9.94 44.43 1.42
N ASP A 209 9.33 44.12 0.28
CA ASP A 209 8.41 45.01 -0.43
C ASP A 209 6.96 44.80 0.02
N LEU A 210 6.52 45.65 0.94
CA LEU A 210 5.15 45.61 1.48
C LEU A 210 4.10 45.94 0.42
N ALA A 211 4.44 46.73 -0.60
CA ALA A 211 3.49 47.10 -1.65
C ALA A 211 3.14 45.90 -2.54
N VAL A 212 4.12 45.05 -2.83
CA VAL A 212 3.89 43.79 -3.56
C VAL A 212 3.05 42.82 -2.74
N LEU A 213 3.32 42.69 -1.42
CA LEU A 213 2.48 41.89 -0.53
C LEU A 213 1.03 42.39 -0.51
N ASN A 214 0.83 43.70 -0.32
CA ASN A 214 -0.50 44.32 -0.31
C ASN A 214 -1.25 44.07 -1.63
N LYS A 215 -0.55 44.12 -2.77
CA LYS A 215 -1.13 43.77 -4.07
C LYS A 215 -1.53 42.29 -4.14
N ALA A 216 -0.66 41.37 -3.72
CA ALA A 216 -0.91 39.93 -3.77
C ALA A 216 -2.09 39.51 -2.88
N TRP A 217 -2.19 40.11 -1.70
CA TRP A 217 -3.19 39.76 -0.69
C TRP A 217 -4.44 40.65 -0.73
N ASN A 218 -4.49 41.60 -1.67
CA ASN A 218 -5.54 42.62 -1.74
C ASN A 218 -5.76 43.32 -0.38
N ALA A 219 -4.66 43.80 0.21
CA ALA A 219 -4.60 44.39 1.54
C ALA A 219 -3.99 45.80 1.54
N ASN A 220 -4.08 46.49 2.67
CA ASN A 220 -3.53 47.84 2.88
C ASN A 220 -2.70 47.91 4.17
N TYR A 221 -1.82 46.93 4.37
CA TYR A 221 -0.94 46.91 5.54
C TYR A 221 0.08 48.04 5.48
N THR A 222 0.36 48.65 6.63
CA THR A 222 1.44 49.62 6.83
C THR A 222 2.68 49.00 7.46
N ASP A 223 2.60 47.75 7.93
CA ASP A 223 3.72 46.97 8.44
C ASP A 223 3.47 45.46 8.24
N PHE A 224 4.53 44.68 8.01
CA PHE A 224 4.44 43.23 7.81
C PHE A 224 3.82 42.48 9.02
N ASN A 225 3.93 42.99 10.24
CA ASN A 225 3.33 42.34 11.42
C ASN A 225 1.79 42.41 11.42
N GLN A 226 1.19 43.27 10.59
CA GLN A 226 -0.26 43.32 10.41
C GLN A 226 -0.77 42.16 9.52
N ALA A 227 0.10 41.55 8.71
CA ALA A 227 -0.24 40.40 7.91
C ALA A 227 -0.43 39.17 8.81
N GLN A 228 -1.68 38.70 8.91
CA GLN A 228 -2.04 37.48 9.63
C GLN A 228 -2.37 36.38 8.61
N PRO A 229 -2.06 35.10 8.90
CA PRO A 229 -2.44 34.01 8.01
C PRO A 229 -3.97 33.92 7.89
N PRO A 230 -4.53 33.80 6.67
CA PRO A 230 -5.97 33.66 6.49
C PRO A 230 -6.47 32.32 7.03
N ALA A 231 -7.71 32.29 7.52
CA ALA A 231 -8.38 31.04 7.86
C ALA A 231 -8.69 30.22 6.60
N ILE A 232 -8.88 28.89 6.74
CA ILE A 232 -9.23 28.02 5.59
C ILE A 232 -10.52 28.50 4.91
N ALA A 233 -11.49 28.96 5.70
CA ALA A 233 -12.76 29.50 5.19
C ALA A 233 -12.60 30.77 4.33
N GLU A 234 -11.44 31.42 4.36
CA GLU A 234 -11.14 32.66 3.66
C GLU A 234 -10.28 32.45 2.40
N LEU A 235 -9.93 31.19 2.07
CA LEU A 235 -9.01 30.88 0.97
C LEU A 235 -9.44 31.45 -0.39
N GLN A 236 -10.75 31.61 -0.64
CA GLN A 236 -11.26 32.22 -1.88
C GLN A 236 -11.23 33.76 -1.85
N ARG A 237 -11.22 34.38 -0.66
CA ARG A 237 -11.15 35.84 -0.49
C ARG A 237 -9.72 36.35 -0.50
N ASN A 238 -8.79 35.58 0.05
CA ASN A 238 -7.35 35.85 0.04
C ASN A 238 -6.55 34.61 -0.43
N PRO A 239 -6.65 34.24 -1.72
CA PRO A 239 -5.93 33.09 -2.27
C PRO A 239 -4.42 33.25 -2.21
N GLY A 240 -3.87 34.46 -2.43
CA GLY A 240 -2.43 34.72 -2.30
C GLY A 240 -1.91 34.44 -0.90
N GLY A 241 -2.59 34.96 0.13
CA GLY A 241 -2.22 34.69 1.52
C GLY A 241 -2.41 33.25 1.95
N TRP A 242 -3.40 32.55 1.40
CA TRP A 242 -3.59 31.12 1.62
C TRP A 242 -2.44 30.30 1.04
N LEU A 243 -2.05 30.57 -0.22
CA LEU A 243 -0.92 29.90 -0.87
C LEU A 243 0.39 30.17 -0.13
N ASP A 244 0.66 31.41 0.29
CA ASP A 244 1.86 31.76 1.05
C ASP A 244 1.91 31.06 2.42
N TRP A 245 0.77 31.01 3.13
CA TRP A 245 0.68 30.32 4.41
C TRP A 245 0.91 28.81 4.26
N ARG A 246 0.32 28.21 3.22
CA ARG A 246 0.55 26.81 2.85
C ARG A 246 2.01 26.54 2.54
N ASP A 247 2.60 27.34 1.66
CA ASP A 247 3.99 27.15 1.22
C ASP A 247 4.97 27.27 2.40
N PHE A 248 4.75 28.23 3.31
CA PHE A 248 5.51 28.38 4.55
C PHE A 248 5.41 27.14 5.46
N GLN A 249 4.18 26.67 5.72
CA GLN A 249 3.93 25.52 6.60
C GLN A 249 4.51 24.23 6.01
N GLU A 250 4.34 24.01 4.70
CA GLU A 250 4.91 22.88 3.97
C GLU A 250 6.45 22.88 3.95
N GLU A 251 7.09 24.05 3.79
CA GLU A 251 8.55 24.22 3.88
C GLU A 251 9.03 23.83 5.28
N ALA A 252 8.43 24.42 6.31
CA ALA A 252 8.80 24.17 7.71
C ALA A 252 8.60 22.69 8.12
N PHE A 253 7.55 22.04 7.62
CA PHE A 253 7.29 20.63 7.87
C PHE A 253 8.29 19.73 7.16
N ALA A 254 8.62 20.03 5.90
CA ALA A 254 9.59 19.24 5.16
C ALA A 254 10.99 19.30 5.77
N ASP A 255 11.40 20.49 6.23
CA ASP A 255 12.64 20.67 6.99
C ASP A 255 12.61 19.90 8.32
N TYR A 256 11.46 19.91 9.01
CA TYR A 256 11.29 19.12 10.23
C TYR A 256 11.44 17.61 10.01
N LEU A 257 10.83 17.07 8.94
CA LEU A 257 10.98 15.64 8.63
C LEU A 257 12.43 15.30 8.24
N ALA A 258 13.13 16.18 7.53
CA ALA A 258 14.55 16.00 7.23
C ALA A 258 15.40 15.96 8.52
N ASP A 259 15.15 16.86 9.47
CA ASP A 259 15.81 16.83 10.79
C ASP A 259 15.51 15.56 11.59
N TYR A 260 14.27 15.09 11.53
CA TYR A 260 13.84 13.85 12.17
C TYR A 260 14.57 12.64 11.56
N PHE A 261 14.63 12.55 10.23
CA PHE A 261 15.42 11.53 9.55
C PHE A 261 16.89 11.60 9.93
N ALA A 262 17.46 12.81 10.00
CA ALA A 262 18.83 13.03 10.44
C ALA A 262 19.05 12.56 11.89
N ALA A 263 18.11 12.78 12.80
CA ALA A 263 18.19 12.34 14.19
C ALA A 263 18.24 10.81 14.32
N ILE A 264 17.35 10.09 13.61
CA ILE A 264 17.40 8.62 13.55
C ILE A 264 18.74 8.15 12.97
N ARG A 265 19.19 8.77 11.88
CA ARG A 265 20.49 8.46 11.26
C ARG A 265 21.67 8.72 12.19
N ARG A 266 21.66 9.75 13.02
CA ARG A 266 22.70 9.96 14.05
C ARG A 266 22.70 8.82 15.05
N GLY A 267 21.53 8.38 15.49
CA GLY A 267 21.35 7.28 16.44
C GLY A 267 21.73 5.91 15.87
N ASP A 268 21.59 5.68 14.57
CA ASP A 268 21.95 4.42 13.91
C ASP A 268 23.40 4.42 13.38
N PRO A 269 24.34 3.67 13.99
CA PRO A 269 25.72 3.59 13.51
C PRO A 269 25.86 3.03 12.09
N ARG A 270 24.90 2.21 11.63
CA ARG A 270 24.90 1.64 10.28
C ARG A 270 24.35 2.59 9.22
N LYS A 271 23.81 3.75 9.62
CA LYS A 271 23.23 4.76 8.73
C LYS A 271 22.24 4.13 7.73
N ARG A 272 21.33 3.28 8.20
CA ARG A 272 20.33 2.62 7.34
C ARG A 272 19.27 3.61 6.86
N PRO A 273 18.55 3.32 5.76
CA PRO A 273 17.53 4.22 5.20
C PRO A 273 16.50 4.65 6.24
N VAL A 274 16.06 5.91 6.16
CA VAL A 274 14.96 6.46 6.97
C VAL A 274 13.94 7.09 6.03
N ILE A 275 12.67 6.73 6.18
CA ILE A 275 11.55 7.24 5.38
C ILE A 275 10.38 7.67 6.28
N SER A 276 9.39 8.37 5.72
CA SER A 276 8.08 8.56 6.36
C SER A 276 7.06 7.56 5.82
N LYS A 277 5.98 7.37 6.57
CA LYS A 277 4.73 6.73 6.10
C LYS A 277 3.66 7.80 5.95
N SER A 278 3.85 8.75 5.02
CA SER A 278 2.81 9.73 4.69
C SER A 278 1.69 9.06 3.89
N THR A 279 0.52 9.68 3.78
CA THR A 279 -0.63 9.13 3.05
C THR A 279 -0.73 9.74 1.66
N GLN A 280 -1.22 8.96 0.69
CA GLN A 280 -1.53 9.46 -0.66
C GLN A 280 -2.62 10.54 -0.69
N CYS A 281 -3.40 10.69 0.39
CA CYS A 281 -4.53 11.60 0.45
C CYS A 281 -4.13 13.08 0.33
N SER A 282 -2.90 13.45 0.72
CA SER A 282 -2.40 14.82 0.63
C SER A 282 -1.84 15.20 -0.75
N LEU A 283 -2.00 14.34 -1.77
CA LEU A 283 -1.59 14.61 -3.15
C LEU A 283 -2.66 15.39 -3.95
N GLU A 284 -3.83 14.77 -4.15
CA GLU A 284 -4.83 15.20 -5.15
C GLU A 284 -6.21 15.52 -4.54
N MET A 285 -6.45 15.15 -3.28
CA MET A 285 -7.73 15.38 -2.62
C MET A 285 -7.74 16.76 -1.96
N PRO A 286 -8.58 17.71 -2.41
CA PRO A 286 -8.51 19.09 -1.93
C PRO A 286 -8.73 19.24 -0.43
N HIS A 287 -9.64 18.47 0.16
CA HIS A 287 -9.92 18.56 1.59
C HIS A 287 -8.72 18.13 2.47
N PRO A 288 -8.14 16.91 2.34
CA PRO A 288 -6.92 16.56 3.06
C PRO A 288 -5.77 17.52 2.78
N MET A 289 -5.57 17.93 1.51
CA MET A 289 -4.51 18.85 1.12
C MET A 289 -4.58 20.19 1.88
N ARG A 290 -5.77 20.79 2.01
CA ARG A 290 -5.94 22.03 2.79
C ARG A 290 -5.65 21.87 4.28
N ASN A 291 -5.94 20.69 4.81
CA ASN A 291 -5.93 20.43 6.24
C ASN A 291 -4.65 19.75 6.75
N ARG A 292 -3.66 19.44 5.90
CA ARG A 292 -2.44 18.72 6.29
C ARG A 292 -1.19 19.35 5.67
N MET A 293 -0.12 19.52 6.45
CA MET A 293 1.09 20.28 6.08
C MET A 293 2.07 19.57 5.12
N VAL A 294 1.59 18.62 4.30
CA VAL A 294 2.46 17.74 3.51
C VAL A 294 2.67 18.27 2.10
N ASN A 295 3.92 18.28 1.65
CA ASN A 295 4.31 18.47 0.26
C ASN A 295 5.26 17.36 -0.17
N HIS A 296 4.76 16.41 -0.95
CA HIS A 296 5.51 15.20 -1.30
C HIS A 296 6.75 15.47 -2.16
N GLU A 297 6.73 16.50 -3.01
CA GLU A 297 7.90 16.86 -3.83
C GLU A 297 9.05 17.37 -2.96
N ARG A 298 8.77 18.30 -2.04
CA ARG A 298 9.78 18.82 -1.10
C ARG A 298 10.32 17.72 -0.20
N LEU A 299 9.43 16.87 0.32
CA LEU A 299 9.82 15.72 1.14
C LEU A 299 10.69 14.73 0.38
N ALA A 300 10.36 14.43 -0.87
CA ALA A 300 11.17 13.54 -1.70
C ALA A 300 12.56 14.14 -1.95
N ALA A 301 12.65 15.45 -2.23
CA ALA A 301 13.92 16.14 -2.46
C ALA A 301 14.82 16.17 -1.21
N LEU A 302 14.30 16.63 -0.07
CA LEU A 302 15.07 16.74 1.19
C LEU A 302 15.35 15.37 1.82
N GLY A 303 14.41 14.44 1.72
CA GLY A 303 14.50 13.10 2.29
C GLY A 303 15.42 12.15 1.52
N ARG A 304 15.67 12.38 0.22
CA ARG A 304 16.37 11.46 -0.69
C ARG A 304 17.67 10.91 -0.11
N THR A 305 18.49 11.78 0.50
CA THR A 305 19.79 11.40 1.07
C THR A 305 19.65 10.49 2.29
N TYR A 306 18.69 10.78 3.17
CA TYR A 306 18.44 9.99 4.38
C TYR A 306 17.72 8.67 4.06
N GLY A 307 16.82 8.69 3.09
CA GLY A 307 16.17 7.50 2.54
C GLY A 307 17.08 6.68 1.63
N GLN A 308 18.28 7.15 1.27
CA GLN A 308 19.16 6.53 0.27
C GLN A 308 18.41 6.16 -1.02
N GLY A 309 17.60 7.10 -1.50
CA GLY A 309 16.80 6.92 -2.71
C GLY A 309 15.50 6.14 -2.52
N TRP A 310 15.07 5.83 -1.30
CA TRP A 310 13.72 5.33 -1.01
C TRP A 310 12.75 6.46 -0.70
N TYR A 311 11.51 6.33 -1.16
CA TYR A 311 10.39 7.18 -0.74
C TYR A 311 9.27 6.31 -0.16
N GLY A 312 8.84 6.60 1.06
CA GLY A 312 7.79 5.84 1.75
C GLY A 312 6.41 6.48 1.62
N ILE A 313 5.39 5.66 1.40
CA ILE A 313 3.99 6.11 1.35
C ILE A 313 3.02 5.01 1.76
N ASP A 314 1.96 5.36 2.47
CA ASP A 314 0.77 4.53 2.65
C ASP A 314 -0.18 4.82 1.50
N GLN A 315 -0.62 3.77 0.82
CA GLN A 315 -1.43 3.89 -0.39
C GLN A 315 -2.62 2.92 -0.38
N TYR A 316 -3.82 3.47 -0.49
CA TYR A 316 -5.07 2.71 -0.52
C TYR A 316 -5.90 3.04 -1.75
N GLY A 317 -6.46 2.01 -2.38
CA GLY A 317 -7.24 2.15 -3.61
C GLY A 317 -7.05 0.96 -4.54
N HIS A 318 -7.45 1.11 -5.80
CA HIS A 318 -7.19 0.12 -6.85
C HIS A 318 -7.11 0.77 -8.24
N GLY A 319 -6.52 0.07 -9.20
CA GLY A 319 -6.53 0.45 -10.62
C GLY A 319 -5.69 1.69 -10.96
N ASP A 320 -6.20 2.54 -11.87
CA ASP A 320 -5.47 3.72 -12.38
C ASP A 320 -5.13 4.73 -11.29
N ARG A 321 -5.94 4.81 -10.22
CA ARG A 321 -5.66 5.67 -9.06
C ARG A 321 -4.31 5.36 -8.43
N ASN A 322 -4.06 4.09 -8.10
CA ASN A 322 -2.80 3.72 -7.46
C ASN A 322 -1.61 3.93 -8.40
N ALA A 323 -1.78 3.63 -9.69
CA ALA A 323 -0.74 3.84 -10.69
C ALA A 323 -0.41 5.34 -10.85
N TYR A 324 -1.42 6.21 -10.89
CA TYR A 324 -1.29 7.67 -10.92
C TYR A 324 -0.47 8.18 -9.73
N GLU A 325 -0.87 7.81 -8.51
CA GLU A 325 -0.23 8.27 -7.28
C GLU A 325 1.22 7.72 -7.14
N ILE A 326 1.47 6.42 -7.38
CA ILE A 326 2.83 5.84 -7.32
C ILE A 326 3.74 6.48 -8.36
N ASN A 327 3.23 6.72 -9.57
CA ASN A 327 4.00 7.37 -10.63
C ASN A 327 4.41 8.79 -10.23
N TYR A 328 3.53 9.54 -9.58
CA TYR A 328 3.85 10.87 -9.05
C TYR A 328 4.95 10.81 -7.99
N PHE A 329 4.82 9.93 -6.98
CA PHE A 329 5.82 9.81 -5.92
C PHE A 329 7.19 9.37 -6.46
N PHE A 330 7.19 8.48 -7.45
CA PHE A 330 8.42 8.09 -8.12
C PHE A 330 9.07 9.27 -8.87
N ASN A 331 8.29 10.06 -9.60
CA ASN A 331 8.81 11.23 -10.30
C ASN A 331 9.23 12.38 -9.36
N ALA A 332 8.58 12.55 -8.21
CA ALA A 332 9.05 13.45 -7.15
C ALA A 332 10.42 13.03 -6.61
N LEU A 333 10.63 11.73 -6.44
CA LEU A 333 11.89 11.18 -5.97
C LEU A 333 13.01 11.26 -7.01
N ARG A 334 12.73 11.07 -8.30
CA ARG A 334 13.74 11.08 -9.37
C ARG A 334 14.55 12.39 -9.40
N PRO A 335 15.82 12.38 -9.81
CA PRO A 335 16.57 13.60 -10.09
C PRO A 335 16.03 14.32 -11.34
N VAL A 336 16.38 15.60 -11.52
CA VAL A 336 15.99 16.35 -12.72
C VAL A 336 16.75 15.84 -13.94
N ASP A 337 18.03 15.49 -13.77
CA ASP A 337 18.78 14.77 -14.80
C ASP A 337 18.20 13.35 -14.96
N PRO A 338 17.61 13.01 -16.11
CA PRO A 338 17.05 11.68 -16.35
C PRO A 338 18.09 10.58 -16.43
N ALA A 339 19.37 10.90 -16.65
CA ALA A 339 20.48 9.94 -16.66
C ALA A 339 20.94 9.56 -15.24
N ASP A 340 20.55 10.34 -14.22
CA ASP A 340 20.87 10.03 -12.83
C ASP A 340 19.86 9.00 -12.27
N HIS A 341 20.34 7.75 -12.20
CA HIS A 341 19.64 6.60 -11.64
C HIS A 341 19.92 6.41 -10.14
N GLY A 342 20.36 7.45 -9.42
CA GLY A 342 20.70 7.43 -7.99
C GLY A 342 19.52 7.21 -7.02
N VAL A 343 18.36 6.81 -7.52
CA VAL A 343 17.15 6.53 -6.74
C VAL A 343 16.85 5.03 -6.72
N ARG A 344 16.27 4.55 -5.62
CA ARG A 344 15.73 3.19 -5.53
C ARG A 344 14.35 3.19 -6.16
N GLY A 345 13.40 3.86 -5.52
CA GLY A 345 12.00 3.95 -5.93
C GLY A 345 11.06 4.09 -4.75
N VAL A 346 9.78 3.82 -4.98
CA VAL A 346 8.72 3.96 -3.97
C VAL A 346 8.57 2.66 -3.18
N PHE A 347 8.61 2.77 -1.86
CA PHE A 347 8.21 1.73 -0.93
C PHE A 347 6.80 2.04 -0.42
N SER A 348 5.83 1.23 -0.82
CA SER A 348 4.47 1.32 -0.29
C SER A 348 4.45 0.71 1.10
N ALA A 349 4.52 1.55 2.12
CA ALA A 349 4.71 1.15 3.51
C ALA A 349 3.45 0.55 4.14
N GLU A 350 2.28 0.92 3.62
CA GLU A 350 1.02 0.20 3.72
C GLU A 350 0.32 0.23 2.37
N SER A 351 -0.36 -0.86 2.02
CA SER A 351 -1.31 -0.85 0.91
C SER A 351 -2.34 -1.96 0.99
N ASN A 352 -3.50 -1.70 0.39
CA ASN A 352 -4.56 -2.68 0.20
C ASN A 352 -5.60 -2.24 -0.85
N ASN A 353 -6.27 -3.20 -1.51
CA ASN A 353 -7.38 -2.92 -2.43
C ASN A 353 -8.77 -2.90 -1.76
N HIS A 354 -8.82 -2.64 -0.46
CA HIS A 354 -10.04 -2.76 0.38
C HIS A 354 -10.63 -4.18 0.29
N ALA A 355 -11.86 -4.47 0.71
CA ALA A 355 -12.43 -5.83 0.62
C ALA A 355 -12.69 -6.33 -0.84
N GLY A 356 -11.98 -5.77 -1.83
CA GLY A 356 -12.09 -6.12 -3.24
C GLY A 356 -11.45 -7.47 -3.60
N PRO A 357 -11.85 -8.05 -4.74
CA PRO A 357 -11.48 -9.40 -5.15
C PRO A 357 -10.02 -9.52 -5.63
N GLY A 358 -9.52 -10.75 -5.69
CA GLY A 358 -8.16 -11.13 -6.07
C GLY A 358 -7.75 -10.75 -7.49
N TRP A 359 -8.66 -10.81 -8.47
CA TRP A 359 -8.35 -10.35 -9.83
C TRP A 359 -8.07 -8.84 -9.88
N GLN A 360 -8.80 -8.05 -9.08
CA GLN A 360 -8.62 -6.60 -8.98
C GLN A 360 -7.35 -6.25 -8.19
N PHE A 361 -7.05 -7.04 -7.15
CA PHE A 361 -5.77 -7.01 -6.46
C PHE A 361 -4.62 -7.21 -7.46
N ALA A 362 -4.66 -8.26 -8.27
CA ALA A 362 -3.65 -8.56 -9.27
C ALA A 362 -3.48 -7.41 -10.28
N GLN A 363 -4.60 -6.98 -10.88
CA GLN A 363 -4.62 -5.84 -11.80
C GLN A 363 -4.00 -4.59 -11.16
N THR A 364 -4.15 -4.36 -9.86
CA THR A 364 -3.55 -3.19 -9.21
C THR A 364 -2.04 -3.37 -9.01
N TYR A 365 -1.61 -4.40 -8.29
CA TYR A 365 -0.25 -4.45 -7.75
C TYR A 365 0.83 -4.81 -8.76
N TRP A 366 0.50 -5.60 -9.80
CA TRP A 366 1.45 -5.86 -10.89
C TRP A 366 1.76 -4.58 -11.66
N ARG A 367 0.75 -3.74 -11.88
CA ARG A 367 0.90 -2.48 -12.63
C ARG A 367 1.83 -1.50 -11.89
N LEU A 368 1.85 -1.51 -10.57
CA LEU A 368 2.70 -0.60 -9.78
C LEU A 368 4.20 -0.84 -10.02
N LEU A 369 4.62 -2.04 -10.40
CA LEU A 369 6.01 -2.34 -10.78
C LEU A 369 6.48 -1.45 -11.96
N GLY A 370 5.59 -1.21 -12.92
CA GLY A 370 5.82 -0.34 -14.08
C GLY A 370 5.70 1.16 -13.78
N ASN A 371 5.28 1.53 -12.57
CA ASN A 371 5.04 2.92 -12.17
C ASN A 371 6.02 3.43 -11.10
N GLY A 372 6.94 2.59 -10.62
CA GLY A 372 8.00 3.01 -9.68
C GLY A 372 8.00 2.30 -8.33
N LEU A 373 7.13 1.31 -8.13
CA LEU A 373 7.14 0.46 -6.93
C LEU A 373 8.42 -0.38 -6.86
N ARG A 374 9.12 -0.31 -5.74
CA ARG A 374 10.35 -1.09 -5.47
C ARG A 374 10.32 -1.85 -4.15
N GLY A 375 9.20 -1.76 -3.45
CA GLY A 375 8.93 -2.53 -2.25
C GLY A 375 7.52 -2.26 -1.76
N ILE A 376 6.94 -3.21 -1.04
CA ILE A 376 5.58 -3.09 -0.53
C ILE A 376 5.41 -3.84 0.78
N ASN A 377 4.64 -3.27 1.68
CA ASN A 377 4.16 -3.89 2.89
C ASN A 377 2.63 -3.75 2.93
N PHE A 378 1.91 -4.87 2.92
CA PHE A 378 0.44 -4.85 2.87
C PHE A 378 -0.17 -4.69 4.27
N PHE A 379 -1.18 -3.84 4.38
CA PHE A 379 -2.04 -3.77 5.56
C PHE A 379 -3.31 -4.57 5.24
N VAL A 380 -3.60 -5.71 5.86
CA VAL A 380 -2.93 -6.40 6.98
C VAL A 380 -3.23 -7.90 6.87
N ILE A 381 -2.48 -8.79 7.54
CA ILE A 381 -2.85 -10.21 7.55
C ILE A 381 -4.26 -10.42 8.15
N GLY A 382 -4.58 -9.64 9.19
CA GLY A 382 -5.79 -9.69 10.02
C GLY A 382 -6.03 -11.02 10.74
N ASN A 383 -7.25 -11.23 11.23
CA ASN A 383 -7.55 -12.27 12.23
C ASN A 383 -9.01 -12.73 12.18
N PHE A 384 -9.26 -13.93 12.73
CA PHE A 384 -10.61 -14.41 13.01
C PHE A 384 -11.33 -13.42 13.95
N GLY A 385 -12.58 -13.10 13.63
CA GLY A 385 -13.40 -12.15 14.38
C GLY A 385 -12.99 -10.69 14.19
N GLY A 386 -12.14 -10.40 13.20
CA GLY A 386 -11.75 -9.04 12.82
C GLY A 386 -12.96 -8.18 12.43
N GLU A 387 -12.96 -6.93 12.88
CA GLU A 387 -14.04 -5.95 12.67
C GLU A 387 -13.45 -4.65 12.07
N ARG A 388 -14.30 -3.81 11.47
CA ARG A 388 -13.92 -2.50 10.90
C ARG A 388 -12.74 -2.61 9.91
N ASP A 389 -11.60 -2.00 10.21
CA ASP A 389 -10.40 -2.02 9.36
C ASP A 389 -9.93 -3.45 9.11
N TYR A 390 -9.94 -4.30 10.14
CA TYR A 390 -9.58 -5.72 9.99
C TYR A 390 -10.60 -6.52 9.20
N ALA A 391 -11.88 -6.15 9.20
CA ALA A 391 -12.85 -6.78 8.30
C ALA A 391 -12.70 -6.29 6.85
N THR A 392 -12.19 -5.07 6.65
CA THR A 392 -12.13 -4.38 5.36
C THR A 392 -10.82 -4.66 4.62
N PHE A 393 -9.68 -4.47 5.28
CA PHE A 393 -8.35 -4.51 4.69
C PHE A 393 -7.64 -5.87 4.88
N SER A 394 -8.07 -6.70 5.83
CA SER A 394 -7.41 -7.98 6.09
C SER A 394 -7.42 -8.92 4.88
N LEU A 395 -6.33 -9.66 4.70
CA LEU A 395 -6.23 -10.79 3.77
C LEU A 395 -7.00 -12.05 4.24
N THR A 396 -7.64 -11.97 5.40
CA THR A 396 -8.48 -12.99 6.02
C THR A 396 -9.91 -12.44 6.18
N HIS A 397 -10.91 -13.30 5.99
CA HIS A 397 -12.28 -13.04 6.37
C HIS A 397 -12.48 -13.05 7.90
N PRO A 398 -13.52 -12.39 8.43
CA PRO A 398 -13.84 -12.47 9.86
C PRO A 398 -14.13 -13.88 10.38
N ASP A 399 -14.34 -14.88 9.54
CA ASP A 399 -14.49 -16.29 9.94
C ASP A 399 -13.16 -17.08 9.95
N GLY A 400 -12.03 -16.40 9.69
CA GLY A 400 -10.69 -16.98 9.69
C GLY A 400 -10.22 -17.56 8.36
N THR A 401 -11.09 -17.67 7.35
CA THR A 401 -10.71 -18.12 6.00
C THR A 401 -9.91 -17.06 5.25
N ARG A 402 -9.00 -17.46 4.36
CA ARG A 402 -8.18 -16.58 3.53
C ARG A 402 -9.01 -16.08 2.36
N ARG A 403 -8.94 -14.77 2.10
CA ARG A 403 -9.57 -14.18 0.92
C ARG A 403 -8.85 -14.62 -0.34
N ASP A 404 -9.53 -14.70 -1.47
CA ASP A 404 -8.95 -14.99 -2.79
C ASP A 404 -7.64 -14.21 -3.09
N ARG A 405 -7.59 -12.92 -2.77
CA ARG A 405 -6.42 -12.04 -2.91
C ARG A 405 -5.18 -12.47 -2.10
N PHE A 406 -5.36 -13.20 -1.00
CA PHE A 406 -4.24 -13.77 -0.24
C PHE A 406 -3.44 -14.74 -1.12
N PHE A 407 -4.11 -15.52 -1.97
CA PHE A 407 -3.49 -16.50 -2.86
C PHE A 407 -2.82 -15.87 -4.09
N TYR A 408 -3.12 -14.61 -4.42
CA TYR A 408 -2.35 -13.86 -5.41
C TYR A 408 -0.99 -13.40 -4.89
N LEU A 409 -0.81 -13.21 -3.59
CA LEU A 409 0.46 -12.80 -2.99
C LEU A 409 1.63 -13.73 -3.31
N PRO A 410 1.54 -15.07 -3.14
CA PRO A 410 2.64 -15.97 -3.52
C PRO A 410 2.97 -15.93 -5.02
N ARG A 411 2.01 -15.57 -5.88
CA ARG A 411 2.24 -15.39 -7.32
C ARG A 411 2.91 -14.05 -7.63
N PHE A 412 2.53 -13.00 -6.89
CA PHE A 412 3.18 -11.69 -6.94
C PHE A 412 4.65 -11.78 -6.52
N THR A 413 4.92 -12.43 -5.39
CA THR A 413 6.28 -12.63 -4.89
C THR A 413 7.08 -13.51 -5.84
N ALA A 414 6.51 -14.59 -6.40
CA ALA A 414 7.17 -15.41 -7.42
C ALA A 414 7.55 -14.60 -8.69
N ALA A 415 6.67 -13.70 -9.14
CA ALA A 415 6.91 -12.85 -10.30
C ALA A 415 8.06 -11.84 -10.08
N ILE A 416 8.29 -11.43 -8.83
CA ILE A 416 9.41 -10.57 -8.42
C ILE A 416 10.67 -11.42 -8.23
N HIS A 417 10.63 -12.44 -7.38
CA HIS A 417 11.78 -13.27 -6.99
C HIS A 417 12.45 -14.01 -8.14
N ARG A 418 11.70 -14.37 -9.20
CA ARG A 418 12.31 -14.97 -10.39
C ARG A 418 13.40 -14.09 -11.02
N ARG A 419 13.31 -12.76 -10.80
CA ARG A 419 14.25 -11.71 -11.25
C ARG A 419 14.24 -10.49 -10.34
N GLU A 420 14.56 -10.68 -9.08
CA GLU A 420 14.57 -9.61 -8.08
C GLU A 420 15.52 -8.47 -8.49
N THR A 421 16.72 -8.84 -8.95
CA THR A 421 17.76 -7.91 -9.43
C THR A 421 17.31 -7.02 -10.59
N PHE A 422 16.45 -7.53 -11.47
CA PHE A 422 15.90 -6.73 -12.57
C PHE A 422 14.96 -5.66 -12.00
N TRP A 423 13.98 -6.07 -11.19
CA TRP A 423 12.99 -5.15 -10.64
C TRP A 423 13.62 -4.08 -9.76
N SER A 424 14.69 -4.38 -9.04
CA SER A 424 15.39 -3.40 -8.21
C SER A 424 16.23 -2.39 -9.01
N ARG A 425 16.64 -2.74 -10.24
CA ARG A 425 17.55 -1.93 -11.08
C ARG A 425 16.88 -1.30 -12.30
N ALA A 426 15.70 -1.76 -12.68
CA ALA A 426 15.04 -1.29 -13.89
C ALA A 426 14.48 0.13 -13.71
N PHE A 427 14.42 0.87 -14.81
CA PHE A 427 13.85 2.21 -14.90
C PHE A 427 12.88 2.32 -16.08
N PRO A 428 11.96 3.31 -16.08
CA PRO A 428 11.21 3.67 -17.27
C PRO A 428 12.11 3.76 -18.50
N ALA A 429 11.76 3.05 -19.57
CA ALA A 429 12.42 3.15 -20.85
C ALA A 429 12.50 4.61 -21.31
N GLU A 430 13.56 4.97 -22.03
CA GLU A 430 13.79 6.31 -22.61
C GLU A 430 13.58 6.32 -24.13
N ASN A 431 13.45 7.50 -24.74
CA ASN A 431 13.35 7.69 -26.20
C ASN A 431 12.19 6.91 -26.86
N ILE A 432 11.02 6.96 -26.24
CA ILE A 432 9.77 6.34 -26.69
C ILE A 432 8.62 7.32 -26.49
N PRO A 433 7.53 7.20 -27.27
CA PRO A 433 6.41 8.13 -27.18
C PRO A 433 5.80 8.17 -25.77
N ARG A 434 5.63 9.37 -25.20
CA ARG A 434 5.10 9.55 -23.85
C ARG A 434 4.53 10.94 -23.60
N ILE A 435 3.60 11.01 -22.65
CA ILE A 435 2.90 12.22 -22.24
C ILE A 435 3.24 12.53 -20.77
N ALA A 436 3.53 13.80 -20.47
CA ALA A 436 3.57 14.31 -19.10
C ALA A 436 2.22 14.88 -18.70
N LEU A 437 1.79 14.63 -17.46
CA LEU A 437 0.65 15.26 -16.82
C LEU A 437 1.14 15.94 -15.54
N LEU A 438 1.09 17.29 -15.50
CA LEU A 438 1.46 18.02 -14.29
C LEU A 438 0.40 17.77 -13.21
N VAL A 439 0.87 17.56 -11.97
CA VAL A 439 0.03 17.59 -10.77
C VAL A 439 0.26 18.93 -10.05
N PRO A 440 -0.57 19.95 -10.30
CA PRO A 440 -0.32 21.29 -9.80
C PRO A 440 -0.84 21.45 -8.36
N GLN A 441 -0.04 21.05 -7.37
CA GLN A 441 -0.43 21.04 -5.96
C GLN A 441 -0.95 22.39 -5.42
N ARG A 442 -0.40 23.52 -5.88
CA ARG A 442 -0.88 24.89 -5.56
C ARG A 442 -2.37 25.04 -5.89
N ASP A 443 -2.77 24.60 -7.07
CA ASP A 443 -4.15 24.67 -7.54
C ASP A 443 -5.05 23.61 -6.89
N THR A 444 -4.52 22.44 -6.56
CA THR A 444 -5.27 21.41 -5.79
C THR A 444 -5.73 21.97 -4.43
N ALA A 445 -4.91 22.80 -3.77
CA ALA A 445 -5.29 23.43 -2.50
C ALA A 445 -6.46 24.44 -2.64
N LEU A 446 -6.63 25.03 -3.83
CA LEU A 446 -7.70 25.99 -4.15
C LEU A 446 -8.92 25.34 -4.83
N ALA A 447 -8.79 24.13 -5.36
CA ALA A 447 -9.79 23.50 -6.23
C ALA A 447 -11.07 23.06 -5.50
N ALA A 448 -12.25 23.40 -6.03
CA ALA A 448 -13.52 23.06 -5.38
C ALA A 448 -13.71 21.57 -5.07
N ASP A 449 -14.32 21.28 -3.92
CA ASP A 449 -14.73 19.93 -3.52
C ASP A 449 -15.92 19.43 -4.36
N THR A 450 -16.03 18.12 -4.55
CA THR A 450 -17.21 17.51 -5.20
C THR A 450 -18.47 17.56 -4.32
N GLY A 451 -18.30 17.76 -3.01
CA GLY A 451 -19.36 17.71 -2.00
C GLY A 451 -19.87 16.31 -1.66
N ARG A 452 -19.32 15.23 -2.24
CA ARG A 452 -19.76 13.84 -1.97
C ARG A 452 -18.94 13.17 -0.87
N SER A 453 -17.62 13.30 -0.95
CA SER A 453 -16.69 12.76 0.03
C SER A 453 -15.51 13.70 0.19
N TRP A 454 -15.01 13.78 1.41
CA TRP A 454 -13.75 14.46 1.70
C TRP A 454 -12.52 13.72 1.15
N TRP A 455 -12.67 12.47 0.69
CA TRP A 455 -11.64 11.69 0.01
C TRP A 455 -11.69 11.78 -1.53
N ASP A 456 -12.55 12.63 -2.07
CA ASP A 456 -12.66 12.79 -3.51
C ASP A 456 -11.54 13.68 -4.06
N TYR A 457 -11.23 13.43 -5.32
CA TYR A 457 -10.38 14.29 -6.14
C TYR A 457 -11.17 15.56 -6.51
N SER A 458 -10.50 16.61 -6.99
CA SER A 458 -11.18 17.86 -7.35
C SER A 458 -12.17 17.68 -8.51
N ILE A 459 -13.13 18.61 -8.67
CA ILE A 459 -14.07 18.60 -9.81
C ILE A 459 -13.34 18.57 -11.17
N ASN A 460 -12.22 19.28 -11.31
CA ASN A 460 -11.38 19.21 -12.50
C ASN A 460 -10.30 18.12 -12.33
N ASP A 461 -10.76 16.86 -12.30
CA ASP A 461 -9.98 15.70 -11.91
C ASP A 461 -8.91 15.29 -12.96
N ARG A 462 -7.64 15.29 -12.56
CA ARG A 462 -6.52 14.83 -13.40
C ARG A 462 -6.47 13.32 -13.55
N LEU A 463 -6.98 12.54 -12.58
CA LEU A 463 -7.07 11.09 -12.68
C LEU A 463 -8.01 10.66 -13.80
N SER A 464 -9.10 11.40 -14.02
CA SER A 464 -10.00 11.21 -15.16
C SER A 464 -9.24 11.32 -16.49
N VAL A 465 -8.52 12.44 -16.70
CA VAL A 465 -7.71 12.67 -17.90
C VAL A 465 -6.65 11.55 -18.06
N TYR A 466 -5.91 11.26 -16.99
CA TYR A 466 -4.92 10.17 -16.96
C TYR A 466 -5.54 8.83 -17.43
N SER A 467 -6.71 8.47 -16.90
CA SER A 467 -7.40 7.21 -17.22
C SER A 467 -7.87 7.15 -18.67
N HIS A 468 -8.36 8.27 -19.23
CA HIS A 468 -8.76 8.34 -20.64
C HIS A 468 -7.57 8.19 -21.59
N LEU A 469 -6.48 8.93 -21.34
CA LEU A 469 -5.25 8.85 -22.13
C LEU A 469 -4.67 7.42 -22.13
N ARG A 470 -4.60 6.80 -20.94
CA ARG A 470 -4.08 5.44 -20.81
C ARG A 470 -4.99 4.38 -21.43
N GLY A 471 -6.30 4.58 -21.37
CA GLY A 471 -7.28 3.72 -22.04
C GLY A 471 -7.18 3.73 -23.58
N LEU A 472 -6.57 4.77 -24.16
CA LEU A 472 -6.27 4.88 -25.59
C LEU A 472 -4.89 4.33 -25.96
N GLY A 473 -4.15 3.74 -25.02
CA GLY A 473 -2.84 3.15 -25.27
C GLY A 473 -1.65 4.13 -25.21
N TYR A 474 -1.83 5.33 -24.64
CA TYR A 474 -0.72 6.26 -24.38
C TYR A 474 -0.05 5.96 -23.04
N TRP A 475 1.28 6.12 -22.99
CA TRP A 475 2.02 6.16 -21.74
C TRP A 475 2.00 7.57 -21.16
N VAL A 476 1.59 7.68 -19.91
CA VAL A 476 1.43 8.95 -19.20
C VAL A 476 2.23 8.89 -17.91
N GLU A 477 3.16 9.82 -17.73
CA GLU A 477 3.85 10.05 -16.46
C GLU A 477 3.26 11.28 -15.76
N THR A 478 2.88 11.15 -14.50
CA THR A 478 2.47 12.25 -13.63
C THR A 478 3.70 12.88 -13.01
N ILE A 479 3.85 14.20 -13.15
CA ILE A 479 5.07 14.92 -12.76
C ILE A 479 4.77 16.07 -11.80
N PRO A 480 5.67 16.38 -10.86
CA PRO A 480 5.59 17.58 -10.03
C PRO A 480 6.25 18.80 -10.70
N TYR A 481 6.19 19.97 -10.08
CA TYR A 481 6.66 21.23 -10.67
C TYR A 481 8.15 21.23 -11.01
N GLY A 482 9.01 20.64 -10.17
CA GLY A 482 10.45 20.54 -10.40
C GLY A 482 10.83 19.71 -11.62
N LYS A 483 9.89 18.96 -12.20
CA LYS A 483 10.08 18.20 -13.46
C LYS A 483 9.66 18.96 -14.71
N LEU A 484 9.22 20.21 -14.56
CA LEU A 484 9.09 21.14 -15.69
C LEU A 484 10.45 21.64 -16.18
N ALA A 485 11.55 21.39 -15.45
CA ALA A 485 12.90 21.73 -15.89
C ALA A 485 13.22 21.08 -17.26
N PRO A 486 13.90 21.81 -18.19
CA PRO A 486 14.08 21.34 -19.56
C PRO A 486 14.79 19.98 -19.68
N GLU A 487 15.75 19.71 -18.79
CA GLU A 487 16.52 18.46 -18.77
C GLU A 487 15.61 17.23 -18.59
N PHE A 488 14.53 17.38 -17.83
CA PHE A 488 13.55 16.30 -17.62
C PHE A 488 12.38 16.37 -18.61
N LEU A 489 11.82 17.58 -18.82
CA LEU A 489 10.59 17.80 -19.58
C LEU A 489 10.75 17.49 -21.08
N ASN A 490 11.95 17.69 -21.64
CA ASN A 490 12.18 17.47 -23.08
C ASN A 490 12.15 15.98 -23.50
N ARG A 491 11.92 15.06 -22.56
CA ARG A 491 11.72 13.62 -22.83
C ARG A 491 10.30 13.28 -23.27
N PHE A 492 9.36 14.22 -23.15
CA PHE A 492 7.94 14.01 -23.42
C PHE A 492 7.58 14.58 -24.79
N ASP A 493 6.62 13.95 -25.49
CA ASP A 493 6.09 14.51 -26.74
C ASP A 493 5.00 15.57 -26.45
N ALA A 494 4.32 15.41 -25.31
CA ALA A 494 3.26 16.30 -24.89
C ALA A 494 3.23 16.54 -23.38
N LEU A 495 2.71 17.70 -22.99
CA LEU A 495 2.46 18.12 -21.61
C LEU A 495 0.99 18.51 -21.45
N PHE A 496 0.33 17.95 -20.44
CA PHE A 496 -1.02 18.32 -20.02
C PHE A 496 -0.97 19.18 -18.74
N LEU A 497 -1.63 20.32 -18.80
CA LEU A 497 -1.86 21.25 -17.70
C LEU A 497 -3.36 21.31 -17.40
N ILE A 498 -3.78 20.57 -16.39
CA ILE A 498 -5.20 20.50 -15.98
C ILE A 498 -5.36 21.27 -14.68
N ASN A 499 -6.09 22.38 -14.73
CA ASN A 499 -6.26 23.32 -13.62
C ASN A 499 -4.90 23.72 -13.02
N ALA A 500 -3.95 24.14 -13.85
CA ALA A 500 -2.61 24.58 -13.44
C ALA A 500 -2.49 26.11 -13.59
N GLU A 501 -3.24 26.86 -12.79
CA GLU A 501 -3.36 28.31 -12.94
C GLU A 501 -2.16 29.07 -12.35
N HIS A 502 -1.44 28.48 -11.40
CA HIS A 502 -0.35 29.12 -10.65
C HIS A 502 1.02 28.57 -11.01
N LEU A 503 1.77 29.33 -11.83
CA LEU A 503 3.11 28.95 -12.30
C LEU A 503 4.14 30.01 -11.93
N LYS A 504 5.29 29.57 -11.42
CA LYS A 504 6.46 30.44 -11.27
C LYS A 504 6.92 30.93 -12.64
N ALA A 505 7.62 32.07 -12.64
CA ALA A 505 8.22 32.60 -13.87
C ALA A 505 9.06 31.55 -14.62
N SER A 506 9.94 30.85 -13.91
CA SER A 506 10.79 29.79 -14.48
C SER A 506 10.00 28.58 -14.98
N GLU A 507 8.92 28.20 -14.30
CA GLU A 507 8.06 27.08 -14.71
C GLU A 507 7.36 27.42 -16.04
N ALA A 508 6.79 28.63 -16.16
CA ALA A 508 6.17 29.10 -17.39
C ALA A 508 7.19 29.26 -18.54
N GLU A 509 8.40 29.76 -18.26
CA GLU A 509 9.50 29.87 -19.23
C GLU A 509 9.94 28.50 -19.76
N ASN A 510 10.06 27.50 -18.88
CA ASN A 510 10.42 26.14 -19.28
C ASN A 510 9.33 25.49 -20.13
N ILE A 511 8.05 25.69 -19.80
CA ILE A 511 6.92 25.23 -20.62
C ILE A 511 6.95 25.91 -22.00
N ALA A 512 7.17 27.23 -22.05
CA ALA A 512 7.30 27.95 -23.31
C ALA A 512 8.49 27.40 -24.14
N GLY A 513 9.61 27.11 -23.50
CA GLY A 513 10.78 26.48 -24.12
C GLY A 513 10.48 25.10 -24.70
N PHE A 514 9.77 24.25 -23.94
CA PHE A 514 9.32 22.93 -24.39
C PHE A 514 8.48 23.02 -25.67
N VAL A 515 7.45 23.88 -25.68
CA VAL A 515 6.61 24.07 -26.88
C VAL A 515 7.41 24.66 -28.03
N LYS A 516 8.23 25.68 -27.78
CA LYS A 516 9.08 26.32 -28.80
C LYS A 516 9.98 25.31 -29.51
N ASN A 517 10.44 24.27 -28.79
CA ASN A 517 11.34 23.25 -29.29
C ASN A 517 10.64 22.06 -29.99
N GLY A 518 9.30 22.02 -30.01
CA GLY A 518 8.55 20.99 -30.73
C GLY A 518 7.52 20.25 -29.89
N GLY A 519 7.52 20.45 -28.57
CA GLY A 519 6.56 19.83 -27.66
C GLY A 519 5.12 20.27 -27.94
N VAL A 520 4.17 19.40 -27.60
CA VAL A 520 2.73 19.69 -27.66
C VAL A 520 2.22 20.04 -26.27
N LEU A 521 1.57 21.18 -26.12
CA LEU A 521 0.95 21.59 -24.86
C LEU A 521 -0.58 21.46 -24.97
N PHE A 522 -1.21 20.84 -23.97
CA PHE A 522 -2.66 20.84 -23.78
C PHE A 522 -2.97 21.50 -22.44
N THR A 523 -3.82 22.53 -22.44
CA THR A 523 -4.18 23.23 -21.21
C THR A 523 -5.66 23.53 -21.15
N ASP A 524 -6.18 23.65 -19.93
CA ASP A 524 -7.54 24.11 -19.72
C ASP A 524 -7.62 25.37 -18.85
N MET A 525 -8.85 25.90 -18.75
CA MET A 525 -9.24 26.94 -17.81
C MET A 525 -8.32 28.17 -17.82
N ARG A 526 -7.65 28.54 -16.72
CA ARG A 526 -6.77 29.72 -16.65
C ARG A 526 -5.30 29.32 -16.45
N SER A 527 -4.86 28.31 -17.19
CA SER A 527 -3.50 27.77 -17.04
C SER A 527 -2.42 28.84 -17.19
N GLY A 528 -1.59 29.00 -16.16
CA GLY A 528 -0.51 29.99 -16.11
C GLY A 528 -0.94 31.47 -16.06
N SER A 529 -2.17 31.76 -15.62
CA SER A 529 -2.66 33.13 -15.47
C SER A 529 -2.11 33.83 -14.21
N PHE A 530 -1.65 33.08 -13.20
CA PHE A 530 -1.13 33.62 -11.94
C PHE A 530 0.31 33.17 -11.69
N ASP A 531 1.07 33.99 -10.97
CA ASP A 531 2.28 33.52 -10.32
C ASP A 531 1.98 32.70 -9.04
N GLU A 532 3.02 32.24 -8.34
CA GLU A 532 2.86 31.45 -7.12
C GLU A 532 2.18 32.19 -5.96
N HIS A 533 2.08 33.52 -6.02
CA HIS A 533 1.49 34.39 -4.99
C HIS A 533 0.09 34.88 -5.37
N HIS A 534 -0.53 34.28 -6.39
CA HIS A 534 -1.83 34.70 -6.94
C HIS A 534 -1.82 36.10 -7.57
N ILE A 535 -0.67 36.61 -8.01
CA ILE A 535 -0.60 37.86 -8.77
C ILE A 535 -0.84 37.53 -10.26
N PRO A 536 -1.75 38.23 -10.95
CA PRO A 536 -1.93 38.06 -12.40
C PRO A 536 -0.60 38.24 -13.15
N SER A 537 -0.24 37.25 -13.94
CA SER A 537 1.04 37.20 -14.67
C SER A 537 0.89 36.87 -16.15
N ASP A 538 -0.15 36.11 -16.53
CA ASP A 538 -0.50 35.72 -17.90
C ASP A 538 0.69 35.23 -18.74
N ARG A 539 1.67 34.59 -18.10
CA ARG A 539 2.96 34.24 -18.73
C ARG A 539 2.83 33.24 -19.86
N LEU A 540 1.74 32.46 -19.88
CA LEU A 540 1.45 31.53 -20.97
C LEU A 540 0.59 32.15 -22.10
N GLU A 541 0.07 33.38 -21.98
CA GLU A 541 -0.73 34.02 -23.06
C GLU A 541 -0.03 33.95 -24.43
N PRO A 542 1.28 34.27 -24.58
CA PRO A 542 1.96 34.17 -25.88
C PRO A 542 2.04 32.75 -26.43
N VAL A 543 2.14 31.75 -25.56
CA VAL A 543 2.22 30.32 -25.94
C VAL A 543 0.84 29.83 -26.35
N LEU A 544 -0.19 30.15 -25.58
CA LEU A 544 -1.57 29.71 -25.81
C LEU A 544 -2.27 30.51 -26.91
N GLY A 545 -1.81 31.73 -27.20
CA GLY A 545 -2.40 32.62 -28.20
C GLY A 545 -3.80 33.12 -27.84
N VAL A 546 -4.12 33.17 -26.54
CA VAL A 546 -5.41 33.62 -26.00
C VAL A 546 -5.18 34.55 -24.82
N ARG A 547 -6.04 35.56 -24.69
CA ARG A 547 -6.07 36.53 -23.58
C ARG A 547 -7.31 36.32 -22.74
N TYR A 548 -7.15 36.20 -21.42
CA TYR A 548 -8.28 36.09 -20.50
C TYR A 548 -9.17 37.34 -20.53
N GLN A 549 -10.49 37.15 -20.55
CA GLN A 549 -11.50 38.23 -20.56
C GLN A 549 -12.53 38.10 -19.43
N GLY A 550 -12.57 36.98 -18.72
CA GLY A 550 -13.51 36.77 -17.62
C GLY A 550 -13.97 35.32 -17.50
N VAL A 551 -14.81 35.07 -16.51
CA VAL A 551 -15.56 33.82 -16.37
C VAL A 551 -16.92 34.03 -17.02
N TYR A 552 -17.35 33.07 -17.82
CA TYR A 552 -18.71 33.05 -18.36
C TYR A 552 -19.70 32.79 -17.22
N THR A 553 -20.70 33.67 -17.08
CA THR A 553 -21.75 33.55 -16.04
C THR A 553 -23.06 33.01 -16.60
N GLY A 554 -23.05 32.46 -17.83
CA GLY A 554 -24.23 31.78 -18.35
C GLY A 554 -25.24 32.55 -19.18
N ILE A 555 -26.30 31.82 -19.51
CA ILE A 555 -27.65 32.34 -19.76
C ILE A 555 -28.53 31.95 -18.56
N GLU A 556 -29.63 32.66 -18.33
CA GLU A 556 -30.48 32.58 -17.12
C GLU A 556 -30.83 31.14 -16.66
N VAL A 557 -31.00 30.18 -17.57
CA VAL A 557 -31.55 28.84 -17.28
C VAL A 557 -30.49 27.71 -17.24
N SER A 558 -29.20 27.98 -17.41
CA SER A 558 -28.11 26.99 -17.20
C SER A 558 -26.76 27.69 -17.43
N PRO A 559 -26.13 28.19 -16.35
CA PRO A 559 -25.05 29.14 -16.53
C PRO A 559 -23.70 28.53 -16.90
N ASP A 560 -23.48 27.26 -16.55
CA ASP A 560 -22.14 26.66 -16.60
C ASP A 560 -22.02 25.45 -17.52
N ASP A 561 -23.11 24.97 -18.14
CA ASP A 561 -23.08 23.76 -18.98
C ASP A 561 -22.59 24.04 -20.40
N LEU A 562 -21.70 23.19 -20.89
CA LEU A 562 -21.16 23.20 -22.25
C LEU A 562 -21.17 21.81 -22.88
N TRP A 563 -21.04 21.77 -24.21
CA TRP A 563 -20.92 20.55 -24.99
C TRP A 563 -19.80 20.63 -26.01
N TYR A 564 -19.15 19.50 -26.28
CA TYR A 564 -18.40 19.30 -27.51
C TYR A 564 -19.25 18.54 -28.50
N ASN A 565 -19.30 19.06 -29.73
CA ASN A 565 -19.90 18.35 -30.84
C ASN A 565 -19.00 17.17 -31.23
N THR A 566 -19.61 16.01 -31.45
CA THR A 566 -18.94 14.79 -31.92
C THR A 566 -19.62 14.33 -33.22
N PRO A 567 -19.03 13.40 -33.99
CA PRO A 567 -19.71 12.80 -35.15
C PRO A 567 -21.08 12.18 -34.84
N HIS A 568 -21.35 11.87 -33.58
CA HIS A 568 -22.59 11.26 -33.09
C HIS A 568 -23.51 12.26 -32.35
N GLY A 569 -23.18 13.56 -32.39
CA GLY A 569 -23.93 14.64 -31.73
C GLY A 569 -23.23 15.21 -30.49
N ASN A 570 -23.96 15.99 -29.70
CA ASN A 570 -23.46 16.67 -28.49
C ASN A 570 -23.44 15.71 -27.28
N LEU A 571 -22.61 14.67 -27.35
CA LEU A 571 -22.57 13.59 -26.36
C LEU A 571 -21.49 13.79 -25.28
N VAL A 572 -20.56 14.74 -25.45
CA VAL A 572 -19.55 15.09 -24.45
C VAL A 572 -19.97 16.38 -23.76
N ARG A 573 -20.37 16.26 -22.50
CA ARG A 573 -20.73 17.40 -21.64
C ARG A 573 -19.51 17.88 -20.85
N ALA A 574 -19.39 19.19 -20.72
CA ALA A 574 -18.35 19.89 -19.98
C ALA A 574 -18.98 20.97 -19.07
N ASP A 575 -18.24 21.42 -18.05
CA ASP A 575 -18.72 22.45 -17.12
C ASP A 575 -17.70 23.57 -16.92
N GLY A 576 -18.23 24.79 -16.81
CA GLY A 576 -17.46 26.02 -16.62
C GLY A 576 -16.85 26.50 -17.93
N LYS A 577 -17.01 27.79 -18.23
CA LYS A 577 -16.48 28.41 -19.44
C LYS A 577 -15.66 29.64 -19.09
N ILE A 578 -14.45 29.71 -19.60
CA ILE A 578 -13.61 30.91 -19.57
C ILE A 578 -13.83 31.71 -20.85
N LEU A 579 -14.02 33.02 -20.70
CA LEU A 579 -14.07 33.96 -21.82
C LEU A 579 -12.65 34.37 -22.16
N VAL A 580 -12.30 34.22 -23.44
CA VAL A 580 -10.98 34.60 -23.95
C VAL A 580 -11.11 35.34 -25.28
N GLY A 581 -10.21 36.30 -25.49
CA GLY A 581 -9.95 36.90 -26.78
C GLY A 581 -8.83 36.14 -27.48
N LEU A 582 -8.98 35.85 -28.77
CA LEU A 582 -7.92 35.25 -29.57
C LEU A 582 -6.86 36.31 -29.90
N THR A 583 -5.58 36.00 -29.67
CA THR A 583 -4.46 36.84 -30.10
C THR A 583 -3.80 36.23 -31.34
N THR A 584 -3.07 35.14 -31.18
CA THR A 584 -2.40 34.39 -32.26
C THR A 584 -3.03 33.01 -32.51
N ALA A 585 -3.82 32.51 -31.55
CA ALA A 585 -4.50 31.24 -31.69
C ALA A 585 -5.65 31.30 -32.70
N ARG A 586 -5.91 30.16 -33.35
CA ARG A 586 -7.11 29.94 -34.16
C ARG A 586 -8.11 29.09 -33.40
N LEU A 587 -9.39 29.38 -33.55
CA LEU A 587 -10.47 28.52 -33.06
C LEU A 587 -10.62 27.31 -33.99
N VAL A 588 -10.34 26.11 -33.47
CA VAL A 588 -10.29 24.88 -34.27
C VAL A 588 -11.69 24.34 -34.54
N ASN A 589 -12.60 24.46 -33.58
CA ASN A 589 -14.00 24.06 -33.73
C ASN A 589 -14.92 25.28 -33.98
N ARG A 590 -14.49 26.18 -34.88
CA ARG A 590 -15.16 27.46 -35.14
C ARG A 590 -16.63 27.30 -35.54
N GLU A 591 -16.95 26.31 -36.37
CA GLU A 591 -18.33 26.09 -36.80
C GLU A 591 -19.26 25.75 -35.62
N ASP A 592 -18.81 24.89 -34.72
CA ASP A 592 -19.58 24.51 -33.51
C ASP A 592 -19.78 25.73 -32.60
N ALA A 593 -18.71 26.48 -32.35
CA ALA A 593 -18.73 27.67 -31.51
C ALA A 593 -19.64 28.79 -32.02
N VAL A 594 -19.79 28.92 -33.35
CA VAL A 594 -20.69 29.90 -33.97
C VAL A 594 -22.14 29.41 -33.93
N ARG A 595 -22.38 28.12 -34.16
CA ARG A 595 -23.74 27.55 -34.21
C ARG A 595 -24.35 27.32 -32.84
N ASN A 596 -23.52 27.19 -31.80
CA ASN A 596 -23.96 26.91 -30.44
C ASN A 596 -23.15 27.74 -29.44
N PHE A 597 -23.81 28.68 -28.77
CA PHE A 597 -23.17 29.51 -27.74
C PHE A 597 -22.66 28.71 -26.53
N LYS A 598 -23.24 27.53 -26.29
CA LYS A 598 -22.81 26.56 -25.28
C LYS A 598 -21.81 25.51 -25.79
N ALA A 599 -21.23 25.70 -26.98
CA ALA A 599 -20.11 24.87 -27.39
C ALA A 599 -18.84 25.21 -26.58
N GLY A 600 -18.14 24.18 -26.10
CA GLY A 600 -16.78 24.33 -25.59
C GLY A 600 -15.85 24.79 -26.72
N TRP A 601 -14.88 25.66 -26.43
CA TRP A 601 -13.92 26.15 -27.42
C TRP A 601 -12.63 25.35 -27.35
N ILE A 602 -12.12 25.01 -28.53
CA ILE A 602 -10.81 24.40 -28.73
C ILE A 602 -10.00 25.34 -29.59
N THR A 603 -8.91 25.86 -29.07
CA THR A 603 -8.00 26.72 -29.82
C THR A 603 -6.67 26.01 -30.07
N GLU A 604 -6.00 26.36 -31.17
CA GLU A 604 -4.64 25.93 -31.48
C GLU A 604 -3.78 27.18 -31.74
N ASN A 605 -2.62 27.23 -31.10
CA ASN A 605 -1.58 28.19 -31.41
C ASN A 605 -0.30 27.47 -31.83
N ARG A 606 0.40 28.02 -32.82
CA ARG A 606 1.74 27.57 -33.20
C ARG A 606 2.75 28.44 -32.49
N TYR A 607 3.64 27.83 -31.71
CA TYR A 607 4.64 28.55 -30.95
C TYR A 607 6.00 27.87 -31.15
N GLY A 608 6.90 28.54 -31.89
CA GLY A 608 8.13 27.91 -32.37
C GLY A 608 7.85 26.70 -33.26
N LYS A 609 8.45 25.56 -32.94
CA LYS A 609 8.28 24.29 -33.67
C LYS A 609 7.09 23.46 -33.17
N GLY A 610 6.56 23.76 -31.98
CA GLY A 610 5.49 23.01 -31.36
C GLY A 610 4.12 23.67 -31.51
N ARG A 611 3.18 23.15 -30.73
CA ARG A 611 1.77 23.57 -30.75
C ARG A 611 1.21 23.61 -29.33
N ALA A 612 0.33 24.57 -29.08
CA ALA A 612 -0.44 24.66 -27.86
C ALA A 612 -1.93 24.55 -28.19
N TYR A 613 -2.64 23.69 -27.47
CA TYR A 613 -4.08 23.53 -27.51
C TYR A 613 -4.67 24.01 -26.19
N TYR A 614 -5.61 24.95 -26.28
CA TYR A 614 -6.29 25.50 -25.12
C TYR A 614 -7.79 25.21 -25.19
N TYR A 615 -8.31 24.71 -24.08
CA TYR A 615 -9.72 24.40 -23.87
C TYR A 615 -10.29 25.37 -22.83
N ASN A 616 -11.37 26.06 -23.19
CA ASN A 616 -11.95 27.06 -22.29
C ASN A 616 -12.87 26.46 -21.20
N THR A 617 -12.80 25.16 -20.97
CA THR A 617 -13.62 24.40 -20.02
C THR A 617 -12.81 23.31 -19.34
N ARG A 618 -13.32 22.73 -18.26
CA ARG A 618 -12.61 21.75 -17.41
C ARG A 618 -12.47 20.40 -18.12
N LEU A 619 -11.25 20.00 -18.46
CA LEU A 619 -11.01 18.71 -19.12
C LEU A 619 -11.20 17.51 -18.18
N GLY A 620 -10.90 17.66 -16.90
CA GLY A 620 -11.10 16.63 -15.88
C GLY A 620 -12.56 16.41 -15.49
N ALA A 621 -13.46 17.32 -15.87
CA ALA A 621 -14.90 17.24 -15.59
C ALA A 621 -15.74 16.72 -16.78
N LEU A 622 -15.09 16.36 -17.90
CA LEU A 622 -15.79 15.84 -19.07
C LEU A 622 -16.51 14.54 -18.73
N ARG A 623 -17.76 14.44 -19.17
CA ARG A 623 -18.61 13.27 -18.93
C ARG A 623 -19.52 13.01 -20.13
N PRO A 624 -19.92 11.75 -20.35
CA PRO A 624 -20.85 11.44 -21.42
C PRO A 624 -22.27 11.89 -21.04
N GLU A 625 -23.07 12.22 -22.06
CA GLU A 625 -24.50 12.45 -21.96
C GLU A 625 -25.22 11.56 -22.96
N SER A 626 -26.19 10.77 -22.47
CA SER A 626 -26.91 9.76 -23.27
C SER A 626 -26.01 8.73 -24.00
N ALA A 627 -24.79 8.51 -23.50
CA ALA A 627 -23.80 7.56 -24.02
C ALA A 627 -22.93 6.99 -22.87
N GLY A 628 -22.09 6.00 -23.16
CA GLY A 628 -21.09 5.51 -22.21
C GLY A 628 -19.80 6.35 -22.22
N ASN A 629 -18.90 6.06 -21.28
CA ASN A 629 -17.65 6.81 -21.08
C ASN A 629 -16.66 6.71 -22.27
N GLU A 630 -16.88 5.76 -23.19
CA GLU A 630 -16.11 5.62 -24.44
C GLU A 630 -16.12 6.89 -25.28
N VAL A 631 -17.23 7.64 -25.32
CA VAL A 631 -17.33 8.84 -26.16
C VAL A 631 -16.39 9.95 -25.70
N VAL A 632 -16.23 10.14 -24.38
CA VAL A 632 -15.24 11.08 -23.83
C VAL A 632 -13.82 10.63 -24.16
N ARG A 633 -13.56 9.32 -24.09
CA ARG A 633 -12.26 8.73 -24.42
C ARG A 633 -11.93 8.94 -25.91
N GLU A 634 -12.87 8.67 -26.80
CA GLU A 634 -12.71 8.88 -28.25
C GLU A 634 -12.45 10.34 -28.57
N TRP A 635 -13.17 11.26 -27.91
CA TRP A 635 -12.94 12.69 -28.04
C TRP A 635 -11.49 13.10 -27.67
N PHE A 636 -10.93 12.58 -26.58
CA PHE A 636 -9.51 12.77 -26.26
C PHE A 636 -8.59 12.19 -27.35
N GLY A 637 -8.94 11.02 -27.89
CA GLY A 637 -8.22 10.39 -29.00
C GLY A 637 -8.17 11.26 -30.25
N GLU A 638 -9.28 11.90 -30.62
CA GLU A 638 -9.35 12.86 -31.72
C GLU A 638 -8.46 14.08 -31.48
N GLN A 639 -8.43 14.62 -30.25
CA GLN A 639 -7.59 15.77 -29.92
C GLN A 639 -6.10 15.43 -30.01
N LEU A 640 -5.69 14.26 -29.52
CA LEU A 640 -4.30 13.77 -29.62
C LEU A 640 -3.90 13.51 -31.07
N ALA A 641 -4.77 12.88 -31.86
CA ALA A 641 -4.52 12.62 -33.28
C ALA A 641 -4.39 13.92 -34.09
N ARG A 642 -5.21 14.93 -33.80
CA ARG A 642 -5.09 16.29 -34.36
C ARG A 642 -3.74 16.92 -34.03
N ALA A 643 -3.24 16.68 -32.83
CA ALA A 643 -1.90 17.07 -32.41
C ALA A 643 -0.78 16.18 -32.96
N GLY A 644 -1.08 15.21 -33.82
CA GLY A 644 -0.08 14.32 -34.43
C GLY A 644 0.55 13.31 -33.46
N LEU A 645 -0.04 13.13 -32.28
CA LEU A 645 0.40 12.15 -31.30
C LEU A 645 -0.18 10.79 -31.66
N LYS A 646 0.62 9.74 -31.45
CA LYS A 646 0.25 8.35 -31.73
C LYS A 646 0.22 7.55 -30.43
N PRO A 647 -0.73 6.61 -30.27
CA PRO A 647 -0.74 5.74 -29.11
C PRO A 647 0.51 4.85 -29.12
N ALA A 648 1.08 4.61 -27.93
CA ALA A 648 2.27 3.77 -27.77
C ALA A 648 1.94 2.29 -27.90
N SER A 649 0.67 1.91 -27.68
CA SER A 649 0.21 0.52 -27.76
C SER A 649 -1.22 0.39 -28.29
N ARG A 650 -1.54 -0.76 -28.89
CA ARG A 650 -2.89 -1.12 -29.35
C ARG A 650 -3.08 -2.64 -29.33
N HIS A 651 -4.28 -3.10 -29.02
CA HIS A 651 -4.62 -4.53 -29.00
C HIS A 651 -5.71 -4.84 -30.03
N SER A 652 -5.56 -5.93 -30.77
CA SER A 652 -6.45 -6.26 -31.89
C SER A 652 -7.88 -6.63 -31.49
N ALA A 653 -8.11 -7.01 -30.23
CA ALA A 653 -9.40 -7.51 -29.74
C ALA A 653 -9.95 -6.77 -28.51
N ALA A 654 -9.16 -5.90 -27.87
CA ALA A 654 -9.61 -5.19 -26.66
C ALA A 654 -10.24 -3.86 -27.07
N CYS A 655 -11.36 -3.49 -26.49
CA CYS A 655 -11.93 -2.17 -26.70
C CYS A 655 -11.08 -1.11 -25.98
N ASN A 656 -11.14 0.13 -26.47
CA ASN A 656 -10.49 1.26 -25.80
C ASN A 656 -10.93 1.33 -24.35
N GLY A 657 -9.98 1.37 -23.41
CA GLY A 657 -10.23 1.43 -21.99
C GLY A 657 -10.36 0.09 -21.26
N GLU A 658 -10.35 -1.05 -21.94
CA GLU A 658 -10.38 -2.38 -21.29
C GLU A 658 -8.98 -2.89 -20.91
N LEU A 659 -7.96 -2.43 -21.63
CA LEU A 659 -6.56 -2.83 -21.45
C LEU A 659 -5.71 -1.67 -20.92
N ARG A 660 -4.67 -2.01 -20.17
CA ARG A 660 -3.56 -1.14 -19.78
C ARG A 660 -2.26 -1.82 -20.12
N VAL A 661 -1.37 -1.09 -20.79
CA VAL A 661 0.02 -1.48 -21.03
C VAL A 661 0.89 -0.50 -20.26
N GLU A 662 1.62 -0.97 -19.26
CA GLU A 662 2.52 -0.13 -18.48
C GLU A 662 3.75 0.25 -19.28
N LEU A 663 4.37 1.38 -18.91
CA LEU A 663 5.59 1.86 -19.54
C LEU A 663 6.72 0.82 -19.34
N PRO A 664 7.47 0.44 -20.40
CA PRO A 664 8.45 -0.64 -20.31
C PRO A 664 9.54 -0.31 -19.30
N GLN A 665 9.84 -1.25 -18.42
CA GLN A 665 10.96 -1.12 -17.48
C GLN A 665 12.20 -1.76 -18.12
N VAL A 666 13.34 -1.07 -18.09
CA VAL A 666 14.61 -1.50 -18.69
C VAL A 666 15.70 -1.44 -17.64
N ASP A 667 16.48 -2.52 -17.49
CA ASP A 667 17.65 -2.55 -16.60
C ASP A 667 18.94 -2.17 -17.34
N PRO A 668 20.05 -1.90 -16.63
CA PRO A 668 21.33 -1.56 -17.27
C PRO A 668 21.93 -2.67 -18.12
N ASP A 669 21.43 -3.91 -18.00
CA ASP A 669 21.90 -5.06 -18.78
C ASP A 669 21.13 -5.19 -20.11
N GLY A 670 20.20 -4.27 -20.38
CA GLY A 670 19.40 -4.22 -21.61
C GLY A 670 18.21 -5.20 -21.61
N ASN A 671 17.86 -5.77 -20.45
CA ASN A 671 16.64 -6.55 -20.29
C ASN A 671 15.45 -5.60 -20.14
N ALA A 672 14.29 -6.01 -20.63
CA ALA A 672 13.05 -5.27 -20.38
C ALA A 672 11.89 -6.14 -19.91
N ALA A 673 10.94 -5.52 -19.23
CA ALA A 673 9.65 -6.10 -18.90
C ALA A 673 8.53 -5.08 -19.11
N LEU A 674 7.38 -5.57 -19.60
CA LEU A 674 6.15 -4.80 -19.74
C LEU A 674 5.03 -5.49 -18.98
N ILE A 675 4.21 -4.72 -18.25
CA ILE A 675 3.01 -5.25 -17.61
C ILE A 675 1.83 -4.99 -18.54
N VAL A 676 1.06 -6.05 -18.80
CA VAL A 676 -0.14 -6.01 -19.63
C VAL A 676 -1.30 -6.45 -18.75
N SER A 677 -2.25 -5.55 -18.52
CA SER A 677 -3.30 -5.72 -17.52
C SER A 677 -4.66 -5.39 -18.09
N GLY A 678 -5.67 -6.18 -17.75
CA GLY A 678 -7.05 -5.72 -17.84
C GLY A 678 -7.28 -4.55 -16.88
N SER A 679 -8.32 -3.76 -17.14
CA SER A 679 -8.84 -2.73 -16.25
C SER A 679 -10.34 -2.88 -15.96
N THR A 680 -10.90 -4.05 -16.27
CA THR A 680 -12.29 -4.41 -15.98
C THR A 680 -12.34 -5.80 -15.33
N TYR A 681 -13.52 -6.20 -14.87
CA TYR A 681 -13.76 -7.55 -14.33
C TYR A 681 -13.77 -8.64 -15.41
N ARG A 682 -13.77 -8.28 -16.69
CA ARG A 682 -13.76 -9.21 -17.82
C ARG A 682 -12.34 -9.47 -18.28
N SER A 683 -12.09 -10.72 -18.67
CA SER A 683 -10.83 -11.11 -19.31
C SER A 683 -10.71 -10.47 -20.69
N ILE A 684 -9.49 -10.13 -21.07
CA ILE A 684 -9.18 -9.63 -22.41
C ILE A 684 -8.94 -10.85 -23.32
N PRO A 685 -9.64 -10.97 -24.46
CA PRO A 685 -9.44 -12.09 -25.38
C PRO A 685 -7.99 -12.16 -25.88
N ALA A 686 -7.57 -13.36 -26.31
CA ALA A 686 -6.31 -13.53 -27.01
C ALA A 686 -6.26 -12.65 -28.26
N GLY A 687 -5.09 -12.11 -28.60
CA GLY A 687 -4.96 -11.17 -29.70
C GLY A 687 -3.55 -10.65 -29.90
N GLU A 688 -3.40 -9.75 -30.87
CA GLU A 688 -2.13 -9.10 -31.16
C GLU A 688 -2.01 -7.79 -30.38
N LEU A 689 -0.98 -7.70 -29.53
CA LEU A 689 -0.56 -6.46 -28.88
C LEU A 689 0.56 -5.82 -29.70
N THR A 690 0.29 -4.67 -30.31
CA THR A 690 1.33 -3.84 -30.93
C THR A 690 1.83 -2.79 -29.95
N VAL A 691 3.16 -2.65 -29.81
CA VAL A 691 3.80 -1.69 -28.90
C VAL A 691 5.01 -1.04 -29.57
N THR A 692 5.20 0.25 -29.32
CA THR A 692 6.45 0.96 -29.67
C THR A 692 7.50 0.73 -28.59
N LEU A 693 8.57 -0.01 -28.90
CA LEU A 693 9.66 -0.30 -27.96
C LEU A 693 10.90 0.55 -28.25
N PRO A 694 11.81 0.71 -27.27
CA PRO A 694 13.09 1.39 -27.53
C PRO A 694 13.86 0.69 -28.64
N ALA A 695 14.33 1.45 -29.63
CA ALA A 695 15.03 0.90 -30.80
C ALA A 695 16.29 0.08 -30.45
N GLY A 696 16.93 0.38 -29.32
CA GLY A 696 18.13 -0.30 -28.84
C GLY A 696 17.88 -1.62 -28.10
N LEU A 697 16.63 -2.04 -27.89
CA LEU A 697 16.33 -3.22 -27.07
C LEU A 697 16.62 -4.54 -27.83
N LYS A 698 17.60 -5.31 -27.34
CA LYS A 698 18.14 -6.51 -28.02
C LYS A 698 17.61 -7.82 -27.41
N PHE A 699 16.33 -8.13 -27.61
CA PHE A 699 15.75 -9.41 -27.19
C PHE A 699 15.48 -10.33 -28.39
N ALA A 700 15.83 -11.62 -28.27
CA ALA A 700 15.56 -12.63 -29.29
C ALA A 700 14.25 -13.39 -29.03
N HIS A 701 13.78 -13.40 -27.78
CA HIS A 701 12.65 -14.19 -27.31
C HIS A 701 11.79 -13.38 -26.36
N ALA A 702 10.49 -13.72 -26.30
CA ALA A 702 9.53 -13.11 -25.40
C ALA A 702 8.84 -14.20 -24.57
N PHE A 703 8.66 -13.94 -23.28
CA PHE A 703 7.98 -14.85 -22.36
C PHE A 703 6.88 -14.11 -21.60
N TYR A 704 5.78 -14.78 -21.32
CA TYR A 704 4.65 -14.22 -20.59
C TYR A 704 4.37 -15.02 -19.32
N GLY A 705 4.28 -14.31 -18.19
CA GLY A 705 3.83 -14.85 -16.90
C GLY A 705 2.50 -14.23 -16.50
N PRO A 706 1.38 -14.98 -16.48
CA PRO A 706 0.10 -14.49 -15.99
C PRO A 706 0.08 -14.37 -14.46
N ALA A 707 -0.83 -13.59 -13.88
CA ALA A 707 -0.97 -13.48 -12.43
C ALA A 707 -1.71 -14.65 -11.76
N GLU A 708 -2.41 -15.48 -12.53
CA GLU A 708 -3.16 -16.65 -12.01
C GLU A 708 -2.25 -17.84 -11.70
N THR A 709 -1.00 -17.87 -12.19
CA THR A 709 -0.06 -18.97 -11.92
C THR A 709 1.37 -18.44 -11.81
N ALA A 710 2.29 -19.24 -11.25
CA ALA A 710 3.72 -18.96 -11.34
C ALA A 710 4.35 -19.46 -12.66
N GLY A 711 3.55 -19.95 -13.61
CA GLY A 711 4.01 -20.48 -14.89
C GLY A 711 4.47 -19.40 -15.88
N LEU A 712 5.12 -19.86 -16.95
CA LEU A 712 5.64 -19.07 -18.05
C LEU A 712 5.25 -19.71 -19.39
N ARG A 713 4.99 -18.86 -20.37
CA ARG A 713 4.69 -19.27 -21.75
C ARG A 713 5.57 -18.50 -22.72
N LYS A 714 5.97 -19.13 -23.81
CA LYS A 714 6.68 -18.45 -24.90
C LYS A 714 5.67 -17.66 -25.73
N ILE A 715 6.05 -16.45 -26.10
CA ILE A 715 5.23 -15.55 -26.92
C ILE A 715 5.91 -15.35 -28.26
N ASP A 716 5.13 -15.57 -29.32
CA ASP A 716 5.54 -15.22 -30.68
C ASP A 716 5.42 -13.71 -30.88
N PHE A 717 6.37 -13.15 -31.62
CA PHE A 717 6.34 -11.74 -31.98
C PHE A 717 6.98 -11.50 -33.34
N ARG A 718 6.65 -10.36 -33.93
CA ARG A 718 7.31 -9.82 -35.12
C ARG A 718 7.59 -8.34 -34.95
N ARG A 719 8.56 -7.82 -35.69
CA ARG A 719 8.89 -6.39 -35.72
C ARG A 719 8.36 -5.79 -37.03
N ASP A 720 7.78 -4.60 -36.94
CA ASP A 720 7.29 -3.82 -38.07
C ASP A 720 7.73 -2.35 -37.87
N GLY A 721 8.82 -1.97 -38.53
CA GLY A 721 9.47 -0.69 -38.29
C GLY A 721 9.89 -0.49 -36.82
N ALA A 722 9.35 0.55 -36.18
CA ALA A 722 9.60 0.87 -34.77
C ALA A 722 8.69 0.09 -33.80
N GLU A 723 7.72 -0.67 -34.31
CA GLU A 723 6.75 -1.39 -33.51
C GLU A 723 7.10 -2.86 -33.39
N THR A 724 6.73 -3.45 -32.26
CA THR A 724 6.75 -4.89 -32.04
C THR A 724 5.35 -5.40 -31.78
N ILE A 725 4.98 -6.47 -32.47
CA ILE A 725 3.65 -7.07 -32.41
C ILE A 725 3.76 -8.44 -31.75
N PHE A 726 3.20 -8.58 -30.56
CA PHE A 726 3.18 -9.80 -29.74
C PHE A 726 1.85 -10.52 -29.89
N ARG A 727 1.86 -11.85 -30.02
CA ARG A 727 0.65 -12.68 -29.99
C ARG A 727 0.38 -13.12 -28.55
N LEU A 728 -0.48 -12.39 -27.86
CA LEU A 728 -0.79 -12.65 -26.47
C LEU A 728 -1.93 -13.67 -26.32
N PRO A 729 -1.86 -14.55 -25.30
CA PRO A 729 -3.00 -15.36 -24.90
C PRO A 729 -4.09 -14.49 -24.28
N GLU A 730 -5.21 -15.10 -23.89
CA GLU A 730 -6.20 -14.45 -23.02
C GLU A 730 -5.53 -13.89 -21.75
N ILE A 731 -5.86 -12.65 -21.39
CA ILE A 731 -5.39 -11.99 -20.17
C ILE A 731 -6.56 -11.97 -19.18
N LYS A 732 -6.53 -12.85 -18.19
CA LYS A 732 -7.61 -12.98 -17.20
C LYS A 732 -7.68 -11.78 -16.25
N SER A 733 -6.56 -11.46 -15.60
CA SER A 733 -6.39 -10.25 -14.81
C SER A 733 -5.25 -9.40 -15.34
N THR A 734 -4.01 -9.89 -15.22
CA THR A 734 -2.78 -9.20 -15.60
C THR A 734 -1.64 -10.19 -15.85
N GLY A 735 -0.57 -9.73 -16.47
CA GLY A 735 0.65 -10.50 -16.63
C GLY A 735 1.84 -9.66 -17.03
N ILE A 736 3.02 -10.29 -17.01
CA ILE A 736 4.29 -9.66 -17.33
C ILE A 736 4.86 -10.29 -18.58
N LEU A 737 5.17 -9.45 -19.57
CA LEU A 737 5.91 -9.79 -20.77
C LEU A 737 7.40 -9.50 -20.55
N TYR A 738 8.22 -10.55 -20.50
CA TYR A 738 9.65 -10.48 -20.31
C TYR A 738 10.39 -10.50 -21.66
N LEU A 739 11.20 -9.47 -21.90
CA LEU A 739 11.98 -9.24 -23.12
C LEU A 739 13.47 -9.15 -22.75
N PHE A 740 14.01 -10.25 -22.26
CA PHE A 740 15.38 -10.28 -21.71
C PHE A 740 16.39 -10.56 -22.84
N ALA A 741 17.47 -9.79 -22.85
CA ALA A 741 18.57 -9.94 -23.82
C ALA A 741 19.50 -11.12 -23.45
N GLY A 742 19.57 -11.47 -22.17
CA GLY A 742 20.40 -12.57 -21.66
C GLY A 742 20.18 -12.86 -20.18
N GLY A 743 21.19 -13.48 -19.55
CA GLY A 743 21.18 -13.90 -18.15
C GLY A 743 20.75 -15.36 -17.95
N ALA A 744 20.65 -15.78 -16.68
CA ALA A 744 20.18 -17.12 -16.32
C ALA A 744 18.78 -17.41 -16.89
N PRO A 745 18.27 -18.64 -16.92
CA PRO A 745 16.87 -18.90 -17.27
C PRO A 745 15.88 -18.25 -16.29
N LEU A 746 14.72 -17.78 -16.78
CA LEU A 746 13.60 -17.33 -15.96
C LEU A 746 12.87 -18.56 -15.42
N PRO A 747 12.79 -18.76 -14.08
CA PRO A 747 12.05 -19.87 -13.54
C PRO A 747 10.54 -19.58 -13.47
N GLY A 748 9.74 -20.56 -13.90
CA GLY A 748 8.30 -20.66 -13.69
C GLY A 748 7.94 -21.96 -12.99
N MET A 749 6.75 -22.07 -12.41
CA MET A 749 6.28 -23.32 -11.78
C MET A 749 4.78 -23.51 -11.97
N GLU A 750 4.38 -24.72 -12.36
CA GLU A 750 3.00 -25.18 -12.37
C GLU A 750 2.84 -26.38 -11.45
N LEU A 751 1.81 -26.35 -10.62
CA LEU A 751 1.44 -27.45 -9.72
C LEU A 751 0.22 -28.17 -10.30
N SER A 752 0.26 -29.50 -10.35
CA SER A 752 -0.81 -30.33 -10.92
C SER A 752 -0.95 -31.66 -10.18
N GLY A 753 -2.02 -32.41 -10.47
CA GLY A 753 -2.27 -33.72 -9.87
C GLY A 753 -2.94 -33.70 -8.50
N ALA A 754 -3.36 -32.52 -8.02
CA ALA A 754 -4.16 -32.39 -6.82
C ALA A 754 -5.62 -32.84 -7.06
N SER A 755 -6.27 -33.35 -6.01
CA SER A 755 -7.66 -33.80 -6.05
C SER A 755 -8.68 -32.66 -6.14
N GLY A 756 -8.28 -31.43 -5.77
CA GLY A 756 -9.11 -30.24 -5.89
C GLY A 756 -8.32 -28.94 -5.95
N ALA A 757 -9.04 -27.84 -5.77
CA ALA A 757 -8.51 -26.49 -5.60
C ALA A 757 -9.13 -25.86 -4.34
N ASN A 758 -8.47 -24.83 -3.82
CA ASN A 758 -8.99 -24.04 -2.71
C ASN A 758 -10.33 -23.39 -3.09
N ALA A 759 -11.24 -23.29 -2.12
CA ALA A 759 -12.60 -22.79 -2.35
C ALA A 759 -12.63 -21.31 -2.76
N GLU A 760 -11.72 -20.49 -2.22
CA GLU A 760 -11.67 -19.05 -2.46
C GLU A 760 -10.82 -18.70 -3.71
N ASP A 761 -9.89 -19.58 -4.10
CA ASP A 761 -9.06 -19.39 -5.28
C ASP A 761 -8.90 -20.69 -6.10
N PRO A 762 -9.60 -20.84 -7.24
CA PRO A 762 -9.56 -22.05 -8.06
C PRO A 762 -8.20 -22.29 -8.73
N HIS A 763 -7.29 -21.30 -8.67
CA HIS A 763 -5.93 -21.43 -9.20
C HIS A 763 -4.93 -21.98 -8.17
N THR A 764 -5.32 -22.17 -6.91
CA THR A 764 -4.49 -22.76 -5.87
C THR A 764 -4.89 -24.22 -5.67
N PRO A 765 -4.04 -25.19 -6.01
CA PRO A 765 -4.34 -26.61 -5.80
C PRO A 765 -4.56 -26.91 -4.32
N GLU A 766 -5.44 -27.86 -4.04
CA GLU A 766 -5.72 -28.34 -2.69
C GLU A 766 -5.57 -29.86 -2.64
N LEU A 767 -4.73 -30.34 -1.72
CA LEU A 767 -4.48 -31.76 -1.50
C LEU A 767 -5.21 -32.28 -0.26
N ILE A 768 -5.54 -33.56 -0.27
CA ILE A 768 -5.86 -34.31 0.95
C ILE A 768 -4.54 -34.83 1.54
N PRO A 769 -4.32 -34.76 2.86
CA PRO A 769 -3.13 -35.35 3.49
C PRO A 769 -2.87 -36.79 3.04
N GLY A 770 -1.63 -37.07 2.61
CA GLY A 770 -1.21 -38.35 2.04
C GLY A 770 -1.19 -38.36 0.50
N GLU A 771 -1.80 -37.37 -0.15
CA GLU A 771 -1.74 -37.23 -1.61
C GLU A 771 -0.39 -36.68 -2.08
N SER A 772 -0.15 -36.85 -3.39
CA SER A 772 1.01 -36.30 -4.08
C SER A 772 0.58 -35.31 -5.15
N LEU A 773 1.37 -34.27 -5.35
CA LEU A 773 1.26 -33.36 -6.50
C LEU A 773 2.51 -33.44 -7.38
N LYS A 774 2.38 -33.01 -8.62
CA LYS A 774 3.50 -32.77 -9.54
C LYS A 774 3.83 -31.29 -9.54
N ALA A 775 5.07 -30.95 -9.19
CA ALA A 775 5.64 -29.63 -9.35
C ALA A 775 6.48 -29.59 -10.63
N THR A 776 5.96 -28.95 -11.68
CA THR A 776 6.65 -28.79 -12.96
C THR A 776 7.32 -27.43 -13.01
N VAL A 777 8.63 -27.42 -12.86
CA VAL A 777 9.46 -26.22 -12.94
C VAL A 777 9.85 -25.96 -14.39
N GLN A 778 9.55 -24.76 -14.88
CA GLN A 778 9.88 -24.29 -16.21
C GLN A 778 11.13 -23.42 -16.15
N LEU A 779 12.12 -23.67 -17.01
CA LEU A 779 13.27 -22.82 -17.21
C LEU A 779 13.18 -22.18 -18.60
N ALA A 780 12.75 -20.93 -18.66
CA ALA A 780 12.66 -20.14 -19.89
C ALA A 780 13.98 -19.41 -20.14
N ALA A 781 14.77 -19.89 -21.11
CA ALA A 781 16.12 -19.38 -21.37
C ALA A 781 16.09 -18.17 -22.32
N PRO A 782 16.42 -16.95 -21.89
CA PRO A 782 16.49 -15.79 -22.79
C PRO A 782 17.68 -15.85 -23.75
N ALA A 783 18.74 -16.57 -23.38
CA ALA A 783 19.94 -16.84 -24.17
C ALA A 783 20.46 -18.26 -23.84
N ASP A 784 21.50 -18.71 -24.54
CA ASP A 784 22.17 -19.97 -24.24
C ASP A 784 22.67 -19.98 -22.78
N PHE A 785 22.41 -21.08 -22.07
CA PHE A 785 22.77 -21.27 -20.67
C PHE A 785 23.62 -22.53 -20.53
N ALA A 786 24.73 -22.44 -19.78
CA ALA A 786 25.72 -23.53 -19.69
C ALA A 786 25.22 -24.78 -18.93
N GLY A 787 24.13 -24.65 -18.16
CA GLY A 787 23.63 -25.69 -17.28
C GLY A 787 23.84 -25.35 -15.81
N GLY A 788 23.36 -26.23 -14.94
CA GLY A 788 23.37 -26.02 -13.50
C GLY A 788 22.63 -27.13 -12.79
N LYS A 789 22.11 -26.86 -11.60
CA LYS A 789 21.36 -27.83 -10.81
C LYS A 789 20.08 -27.21 -10.30
N LEU A 790 18.99 -27.95 -10.41
CA LEU A 790 17.68 -27.56 -9.91
C LEU A 790 17.35 -28.38 -8.65
N THR A 791 17.04 -27.68 -7.57
CA THR A 791 16.59 -28.30 -6.32
C THR A 791 15.19 -27.82 -5.96
N LEU A 792 14.43 -28.67 -5.29
CA LEU A 792 13.09 -28.34 -4.80
C LEU A 792 13.06 -28.49 -3.27
N GLN A 793 12.41 -27.55 -2.61
CA GLN A 793 12.22 -27.54 -1.16
C GLN A 793 10.73 -27.51 -0.82
N ALA A 794 10.37 -28.25 0.22
CA ALA A 794 9.04 -28.30 0.81
C ALA A 794 9.15 -28.44 2.34
N TYR A 795 8.03 -28.69 3.02
CA TYR A 795 8.01 -28.92 4.46
C TYR A 795 8.76 -30.20 4.88
N PRO A 796 9.35 -30.25 6.09
CA PRO A 796 9.98 -31.46 6.61
C PRO A 796 9.00 -32.63 6.66
N GLY A 797 9.48 -33.82 6.29
CA GLY A 797 8.68 -35.05 6.20
C GLY A 797 7.93 -35.24 4.88
N TRP A 798 7.94 -34.24 3.99
CA TRP A 798 7.36 -34.35 2.67
C TRP A 798 8.38 -34.99 1.72
N LYS A 799 7.95 -35.98 0.94
CA LYS A 799 8.85 -36.71 0.03
C LYS A 799 8.94 -35.97 -1.31
N ILE A 800 10.16 -35.70 -1.76
CA ILE A 800 10.41 -35.07 -3.07
C ILE A 800 11.18 -36.07 -3.94
N GLU A 801 10.65 -36.38 -5.11
CA GLU A 801 11.28 -37.30 -6.07
C GLU A 801 11.30 -36.73 -7.50
N PRO A 802 12.48 -36.62 -8.13
CA PRO A 802 13.83 -36.80 -7.56
C PRO A 802 14.19 -35.65 -6.58
N ALA A 803 15.17 -35.82 -5.70
CA ALA A 803 15.57 -34.77 -4.75
C ALA A 803 16.20 -33.53 -5.44
N SER A 804 16.84 -33.73 -6.58
CA SER A 804 17.42 -32.68 -7.42
C SER A 804 17.54 -33.16 -8.87
N ILE A 805 17.61 -32.23 -9.81
CA ILE A 805 17.77 -32.52 -11.23
C ILE A 805 18.97 -31.73 -11.76
N GLU A 806 19.91 -32.42 -12.42
CA GLU A 806 20.99 -31.75 -13.16
C GLU A 806 20.43 -31.15 -14.45
N ILE A 807 20.75 -29.88 -14.69
CA ILE A 807 20.26 -29.09 -15.81
C ILE A 807 21.37 -29.05 -16.86
N PRO A 808 21.18 -29.67 -18.04
CA PRO A 808 22.14 -29.60 -19.11
C PRO A 808 22.20 -28.19 -19.70
N ALA A 809 23.11 -27.97 -20.63
CA ALA A 809 23.12 -26.73 -21.40
C ALA A 809 21.77 -26.52 -22.11
N LEU A 810 21.22 -25.32 -21.99
CA LEU A 810 19.95 -24.93 -22.60
C LEU A 810 20.19 -23.96 -23.75
N LYS A 811 19.41 -24.10 -24.82
CA LYS A 811 19.42 -23.15 -25.94
C LYS A 811 18.49 -21.98 -25.68
N GLY A 812 18.91 -20.79 -26.11
CA GLY A 812 18.08 -19.60 -26.09
C GLY A 812 16.71 -19.82 -26.73
N GLY A 813 15.67 -19.35 -26.08
CA GLY A 813 14.28 -19.39 -26.54
C GLY A 813 13.52 -20.66 -26.20
N ALA A 814 14.14 -21.66 -25.58
CA ALA A 814 13.43 -22.82 -25.06
C ALA A 814 12.76 -22.51 -23.70
N ILE A 815 11.58 -23.09 -23.48
CA ILE A 815 11.06 -23.34 -22.13
C ILE A 815 11.23 -24.83 -21.89
N THR A 816 12.16 -25.20 -21.02
CA THR A 816 12.39 -26.60 -20.66
C THR A 816 11.73 -26.90 -19.33
N ALA A 817 10.93 -27.97 -19.27
CA ALA A 817 10.16 -28.33 -18.08
C ALA A 817 10.81 -29.52 -17.35
N TYR A 818 10.88 -29.42 -16.03
CA TYR A 818 11.43 -30.43 -15.13
C TYR A 818 10.43 -30.73 -14.03
N THR A 819 10.04 -32.00 -13.87
CA THR A 819 8.97 -32.38 -12.96
C THR A 819 9.52 -33.09 -11.73
N PHE A 820 9.00 -32.69 -10.58
CA PHE A 820 9.17 -33.33 -9.29
C PHE A 820 7.83 -33.86 -8.81
N THR A 821 7.82 -35.03 -8.19
CA THR A 821 6.68 -35.50 -7.39
C THR A 821 6.89 -35.07 -5.94
N VAL A 822 5.89 -34.42 -5.36
CA VAL A 822 5.87 -33.99 -3.96
C VAL A 822 4.76 -34.73 -3.25
N ALA A 823 5.10 -35.66 -2.36
CA ALA A 823 4.14 -36.42 -1.56
C ALA A 823 4.01 -35.84 -0.16
N THR A 824 2.78 -35.50 0.23
CA THR A 824 2.46 -35.04 1.59
C THR A 824 2.34 -36.24 2.53
N PRO A 825 2.77 -36.14 3.80
CA PRO A 825 2.52 -37.21 4.76
C PRO A 825 1.01 -37.29 5.10
N ALA A 826 0.55 -38.45 5.57
CA ALA A 826 -0.85 -38.62 6.00
C ALA A 826 -1.20 -37.78 7.25
N ASP A 827 -0.20 -37.47 8.09
CA ASP A 827 -0.32 -36.60 9.26
C ASP A 827 0.98 -35.81 9.45
N SER A 828 0.89 -34.60 10.00
CA SER A 828 2.03 -33.74 10.29
C SER A 828 1.68 -32.69 11.33
N ARG A 829 2.59 -32.47 12.28
CA ARG A 829 2.51 -31.36 13.24
C ARG A 829 2.49 -29.98 12.58
N PHE A 830 2.85 -29.87 11.30
CA PHE A 830 2.86 -28.62 10.54
C PHE A 830 1.53 -28.34 9.82
N PHE A 831 0.62 -29.30 9.75
CA PHE A 831 -0.68 -29.08 9.14
C PHE A 831 -1.48 -28.05 9.91
N ARG A 832 -2.14 -27.15 9.19
CA ARG A 832 -2.92 -26.00 9.65
C ARG A 832 -4.01 -25.72 8.63
N PHE A 833 -5.15 -25.23 9.11
CA PHE A 833 -6.26 -24.86 8.26
C PHE A 833 -5.92 -23.66 7.39
N ASP A 834 -6.30 -23.75 6.12
CA ASP A 834 -6.24 -22.63 5.17
C ASP A 834 -4.88 -21.91 5.14
N ARG A 835 -3.83 -22.70 5.38
CA ARG A 835 -2.44 -22.29 5.35
C ARG A 835 -1.87 -22.62 3.97
N PRO A 836 -1.12 -21.70 3.35
CA PRO A 836 -0.38 -22.00 2.14
C PRO A 836 0.85 -22.86 2.47
N TYR A 837 1.04 -23.93 1.71
CA TYR A 837 2.24 -24.77 1.76
C TYR A 837 3.09 -24.48 0.52
N PRO A 838 4.17 -23.69 0.66
CA PRO A 838 5.10 -23.41 -0.42
C PRO A 838 5.85 -24.66 -0.88
N VAL A 839 6.05 -24.71 -2.19
CA VAL A 839 7.07 -25.50 -2.86
C VAL A 839 7.99 -24.52 -3.55
N VAL A 840 9.29 -24.59 -3.27
CA VAL A 840 10.27 -23.60 -3.75
C VAL A 840 11.34 -24.29 -4.57
N ALA A 841 11.53 -23.84 -5.81
CA ALA A 841 12.59 -24.32 -6.68
C ALA A 841 13.72 -23.31 -6.74
N ALA A 842 14.97 -23.79 -6.64
CA ALA A 842 16.17 -22.98 -6.78
C ALA A 842 17.07 -23.54 -7.88
N LEU A 843 17.43 -22.69 -8.84
CA LEU A 843 18.44 -22.97 -9.85
C LEU A 843 19.79 -22.48 -9.35
N THR A 844 20.77 -23.38 -9.25
CA THR A 844 22.15 -23.08 -8.91
C THR A 844 23.06 -23.25 -10.12
N GLY A 845 24.03 -22.35 -10.30
CA GLY A 845 25.05 -22.46 -11.34
C GLY A 845 26.10 -23.53 -11.01
N GLY A 846 27.01 -23.79 -11.95
CA GLY A 846 28.14 -24.71 -11.74
C GLY A 846 29.12 -24.29 -10.64
N ASP A 847 29.09 -23.01 -10.22
CA ASP A 847 29.84 -22.47 -9.09
C ASP A 847 29.10 -22.63 -7.74
N GLY A 848 27.92 -23.25 -7.74
CA GLY A 848 27.09 -23.48 -6.56
C GLY A 848 26.26 -22.26 -6.12
N LYS A 849 26.37 -21.11 -6.80
CA LYS A 849 25.56 -19.92 -6.45
C LYS A 849 24.12 -20.09 -6.93
N ARG A 850 23.17 -19.63 -6.11
CA ARG A 850 21.76 -19.52 -6.50
C ARG A 850 21.61 -18.41 -7.54
N LEU A 851 21.19 -18.78 -8.74
CA LEU A 851 21.00 -17.86 -9.87
C LEU A 851 19.56 -17.38 -10.00
N ALA A 852 18.59 -18.21 -9.63
CA ALA A 852 17.18 -17.86 -9.67
C ALA A 852 16.36 -18.75 -8.73
N THR A 853 15.19 -18.28 -8.35
CA THR A 853 14.23 -19.01 -7.50
C THR A 853 12.80 -18.74 -7.96
N VAL A 854 11.91 -19.70 -7.72
CA VAL A 854 10.47 -19.54 -7.94
C VAL A 854 9.72 -20.35 -6.89
N ASN A 855 8.64 -19.79 -6.38
CA ASN A 855 7.72 -20.48 -5.48
C ASN A 855 6.35 -20.65 -6.11
N ALA A 856 5.67 -21.71 -5.70
CA ALA A 856 4.23 -21.88 -5.85
C ALA A 856 3.67 -22.39 -4.52
N VAL A 857 2.38 -22.20 -4.29
CA VAL A 857 1.71 -22.69 -3.07
C VAL A 857 0.55 -23.62 -3.44
N HIS A 858 0.23 -24.51 -2.52
CA HIS A 858 -1.00 -25.29 -2.50
C HIS A 858 -1.55 -25.29 -1.07
N THR A 859 -2.79 -25.73 -0.88
CA THR A 859 -3.41 -25.88 0.44
C THR A 859 -3.66 -27.35 0.78
N LEU A 860 -4.04 -27.60 2.02
CA LEU A 860 -4.48 -28.92 2.49
C LEU A 860 -5.92 -28.88 2.96
N ARG A 861 -6.74 -29.81 2.47
CA ARG A 861 -8.09 -30.06 2.98
C ARG A 861 -8.02 -30.92 4.23
N LEU A 862 -8.02 -30.26 5.40
CA LEU A 862 -7.96 -30.97 6.68
C LEU A 862 -9.33 -31.50 7.10
N ASP A 863 -9.37 -32.78 7.48
CA ASP A 863 -10.58 -33.43 8.00
C ASP A 863 -10.94 -32.85 9.38
N ARG A 864 -12.10 -32.17 9.44
CA ARG A 864 -12.65 -31.54 10.65
C ARG A 864 -13.02 -32.53 11.76
N THR A 865 -13.13 -33.82 11.46
CA THR A 865 -13.43 -34.87 12.42
C THR A 865 -12.18 -35.47 13.07
N ARG A 866 -11.02 -35.35 12.41
CA ARG A 866 -9.75 -35.93 12.87
C ARG A 866 -8.89 -34.95 13.64
N HIS A 867 -8.72 -33.73 13.12
CA HIS A 867 -7.82 -32.73 13.68
C HIS A 867 -8.40 -32.05 14.91
N LEU A 868 -7.53 -31.42 15.71
CA LEU A 868 -7.90 -30.67 16.91
C LEU A 868 -8.07 -29.17 16.56
N TRP A 869 -9.27 -28.64 16.82
CA TRP A 869 -9.70 -27.28 16.49
C TRP A 869 -10.13 -26.53 17.73
N LEU A 870 -9.74 -25.26 17.86
CA LEU A 870 -10.34 -24.33 18.80
C LEU A 870 -11.81 -24.12 18.44
N LEU A 871 -12.70 -24.47 19.34
CA LEU A 871 -14.15 -24.34 19.19
C LEU A 871 -14.56 -23.00 19.77
N THR A 872 -14.80 -21.99 18.91
CA THR A 872 -15.01 -20.63 19.40
C THR A 872 -15.73 -19.72 18.40
N ASP A 873 -16.53 -18.79 18.92
CA ASP A 873 -17.05 -17.63 18.17
C ASP A 873 -16.38 -16.33 18.59
N ASN A 874 -15.47 -16.44 19.56
CA ASN A 874 -14.79 -15.34 20.17
C ASN A 874 -13.34 -15.73 20.50
N PRO A 875 -12.49 -16.03 19.50
CA PRO A 875 -11.07 -16.12 19.77
C PRO A 875 -10.60 -14.70 20.06
N TYR A 876 -10.33 -14.40 21.33
CA TYR A 876 -9.56 -13.22 21.65
C TYR A 876 -8.15 -13.47 21.12
N ARG A 877 -7.75 -12.91 19.97
CA ARG A 877 -6.32 -12.78 19.63
C ARG A 877 -6.05 -11.54 18.79
N THR A 878 -5.11 -10.74 19.29
CA THR A 878 -4.36 -9.75 18.49
C THR A 878 -3.69 -10.45 17.31
N GLU A 879 -3.40 -9.72 16.22
CA GLU A 879 -2.71 -10.19 15.01
C GLU A 879 -1.57 -11.22 15.26
N LYS A 880 -0.86 -11.07 16.38
CA LYS A 880 0.37 -11.80 16.77
C LYS A 880 0.21 -13.27 17.13
N GLU A 881 -1.01 -13.75 17.42
CA GLU A 881 -1.24 -15.12 17.90
C GLU A 881 -2.32 -15.88 17.13
N TYR A 882 -2.53 -15.56 15.85
CA TYR A 882 -3.47 -16.23 14.92
C TYR A 882 -3.79 -17.71 15.31
N PRO A 883 -5.00 -18.03 15.78
CA PRO A 883 -5.37 -19.42 16.04
C PRO A 883 -5.65 -20.07 14.69
N GLU A 884 -4.60 -20.63 14.08
CA GLU A 884 -4.62 -21.32 12.76
C GLU A 884 -5.53 -22.58 12.73
N PHE A 885 -6.23 -22.87 13.83
CA PHE A 885 -7.20 -23.94 13.98
C PHE A 885 -8.38 -23.43 14.79
N ALA A 886 -9.27 -22.65 14.19
CA ALA A 886 -10.52 -22.26 14.84
C ALA A 886 -11.72 -22.65 13.97
N ILE A 887 -12.79 -23.14 14.60
CA ILE A 887 -14.09 -23.37 13.98
C ILE A 887 -15.09 -22.44 14.65
N ARG A 888 -15.82 -21.68 13.83
CA ARG A 888 -16.98 -20.91 14.28
C ARG A 888 -18.10 -21.85 14.67
N THR A 889 -18.52 -21.80 15.93
CA THR A 889 -19.47 -22.74 16.52
C THR A 889 -20.91 -22.21 16.63
N GLY A 890 -21.11 -20.89 16.54
CA GLY A 890 -22.32 -20.21 17.01
C GLY A 890 -22.43 -20.13 18.54
N ALA A 891 -21.32 -20.29 19.26
CA ALA A 891 -21.32 -20.45 20.70
C ALA A 891 -21.83 -19.21 21.46
N THR A 892 -22.55 -19.48 22.55
CA THR A 892 -22.89 -18.47 23.56
C THR A 892 -22.24 -18.82 24.89
N TYR A 893 -21.89 -17.78 25.66
CA TYR A 893 -21.15 -17.89 26.90
C TYR A 893 -22.01 -17.31 28.01
N THR A 894 -22.20 -18.04 29.11
CA THR A 894 -22.94 -17.54 30.28
C THR A 894 -22.11 -17.73 31.53
N TYR A 895 -22.13 -16.72 32.39
CA TYR A 895 -21.63 -16.84 33.76
C TYR A 895 -22.83 -17.11 34.68
N PRO A 896 -22.64 -17.80 35.82
CA PRO A 896 -23.73 -18.04 36.77
C PRO A 896 -24.36 -16.72 37.24
N ALA A 897 -25.68 -16.73 37.47
CA ALA A 897 -26.39 -15.58 38.00
C ALA A 897 -25.81 -15.16 39.38
N GLY A 898 -25.35 -13.91 39.49
CA GLY A 898 -24.74 -13.36 40.71
C GLY A 898 -23.22 -13.18 40.64
N ALA A 899 -22.53 -13.86 39.71
CA ALA A 899 -21.10 -13.71 39.54
C ALA A 899 -20.78 -12.31 38.97
N GLU A 900 -20.08 -11.48 39.75
CA GLU A 900 -19.43 -10.30 39.20
C GLU A 900 -18.21 -10.75 38.39
N VAL A 901 -18.16 -10.33 37.13
CA VAL A 901 -16.96 -10.40 36.29
C VAL A 901 -16.64 -8.97 35.87
N GLN A 902 -15.43 -8.52 36.16
CA GLN A 902 -14.97 -7.19 35.82
C GLN A 902 -13.73 -7.26 34.93
N ASP A 903 -13.73 -6.47 33.85
CA ASP A 903 -12.49 -6.01 33.20
C ASP A 903 -12.02 -4.75 33.95
N ASP A 904 -10.91 -4.86 34.69
CA ASP A 904 -10.41 -3.75 35.53
C ASP A 904 -10.11 -2.46 34.76
N LEU A 905 -9.97 -2.50 33.43
CA LEU A 905 -9.71 -1.31 32.61
C LEU A 905 -10.98 -0.60 32.12
N GLU A 906 -12.09 -1.33 31.93
CA GLU A 906 -13.37 -0.73 31.50
C GLU A 906 -14.33 -0.46 32.68
N LYS A 907 -14.04 -1.01 33.87
CA LYS A 907 -14.87 -0.86 35.09
C LYS A 907 -16.36 -1.21 34.88
N SER A 908 -16.66 -2.16 34.00
CA SER A 908 -18.01 -2.68 33.81
C SER A 908 -18.17 -4.03 34.50
N THR A 909 -19.15 -4.14 35.39
CA THR A 909 -19.58 -5.42 35.99
C THR A 909 -20.65 -6.04 35.10
N VAL A 910 -20.49 -7.32 34.74
CA VAL A 910 -21.47 -8.02 33.88
C VAL A 910 -22.04 -9.24 34.60
N THR A 911 -23.37 -9.30 34.72
CA THR A 911 -24.10 -10.43 35.35
C THR A 911 -24.71 -11.41 34.33
N GLU A 912 -24.84 -11.01 33.06
CA GLU A 912 -25.21 -11.89 31.94
C GLU A 912 -24.58 -11.31 30.65
N PHE A 913 -23.76 -12.10 29.93
CA PHE A 913 -22.97 -11.57 28.82
C PHE A 913 -23.12 -12.36 27.53
N LYS A 914 -23.71 -11.76 26.51
CA LYS A 914 -23.64 -12.24 25.13
C LYS A 914 -22.59 -11.42 24.35
N GLY A 915 -21.29 -11.62 24.59
CA GLY A 915 -20.27 -10.78 23.92
C GLY A 915 -18.79 -11.07 24.19
N LYS A 916 -17.94 -10.09 23.84
CA LYS A 916 -16.46 -10.02 23.99
C LYS A 916 -16.02 -9.22 25.22
N LEU A 917 -15.24 -9.80 26.14
CA LEU A 917 -14.42 -9.00 27.07
C LEU A 917 -13.24 -8.44 26.27
N THR A 918 -13.06 -7.13 26.25
CA THR A 918 -12.34 -6.41 25.19
C THR A 918 -10.81 -6.46 25.33
N ARG A 919 -10.25 -6.79 26.51
CA ARG A 919 -8.80 -6.91 26.74
C ARG A 919 -8.41 -7.96 27.81
N PRO A 920 -7.50 -8.92 27.54
CA PRO A 920 -7.01 -9.88 28.53
C PRO A 920 -5.97 -9.24 29.45
N GLY A 921 -5.86 -9.82 30.65
CA GLY A 921 -4.85 -9.46 31.64
C GLY A 921 -5.44 -9.06 32.99
N ASN A 922 -6.75 -8.78 33.06
CA ASN A 922 -7.40 -8.34 34.30
C ASN A 922 -8.87 -8.81 34.41
N VAL A 923 -9.22 -10.00 33.91
CA VAL A 923 -10.57 -10.54 34.13
C VAL A 923 -10.64 -11.11 35.54
N ARG A 924 -11.40 -10.44 36.41
CA ARG A 924 -11.55 -10.80 37.81
C ARG A 924 -12.89 -11.46 38.06
N PHE A 925 -12.85 -12.60 38.75
CA PHE A 925 -14.00 -13.26 39.36
C PHE A 925 -14.02 -12.90 40.84
N PHE A 926 -15.17 -12.50 41.38
CA PHE A 926 -15.29 -12.05 42.77
C PHE A 926 -15.73 -13.15 43.75
N GLU A 927 -16.14 -14.30 43.23
CA GLU A 927 -16.63 -15.43 44.02
C GLU A 927 -15.57 -16.53 44.18
N ARG A 928 -15.65 -17.29 45.29
CA ARG A 928 -14.79 -18.46 45.54
C ARG A 928 -14.86 -19.50 44.41
N GLU A 929 -16.04 -19.66 43.83
CA GLU A 929 -16.32 -20.60 42.75
C GLU A 929 -16.91 -19.82 41.58
N ALA A 930 -16.34 -20.01 40.38
CA ALA A 930 -16.89 -19.46 39.14
C ALA A 930 -17.17 -20.62 38.19
N ALA A 931 -18.35 -20.66 37.58
CA ALA A 931 -18.74 -21.77 36.70
C ALA A 931 -19.20 -21.28 35.31
N PRO A 932 -18.31 -20.66 34.50
CA PRO A 932 -18.63 -20.32 33.12
C PRO A 932 -19.17 -21.52 32.34
N CYS A 933 -20.27 -21.29 31.62
CA CYS A 933 -20.94 -22.25 30.77
C CYS A 933 -20.87 -21.81 29.31
N PHE A 934 -20.61 -22.76 28.44
CA PHE A 934 -20.41 -22.61 27.01
C PHE A 934 -21.49 -23.44 26.32
N ASP A 935 -22.42 -22.82 25.61
CA ASP A 935 -23.24 -23.52 24.61
C ASP A 935 -22.52 -23.42 23.27
N LEU A 936 -22.00 -24.52 22.75
CA LEU A 936 -21.29 -24.58 21.46
C LEU A 936 -22.23 -24.51 20.24
N GLY A 937 -23.54 -24.32 20.43
CA GLY A 937 -24.55 -24.23 19.36
C GLY A 937 -24.96 -25.59 18.77
N LYS A 938 -24.01 -26.52 18.64
CA LYS A 938 -24.23 -27.93 18.26
C LYS A 938 -23.27 -28.86 19.02
N GLU A 939 -23.42 -30.17 18.83
CA GLU A 939 -22.54 -31.16 19.46
C GLU A 939 -21.18 -31.21 18.77
N TYR A 940 -20.11 -31.19 19.58
CA TYR A 940 -18.72 -31.40 19.17
C TYR A 940 -18.07 -32.51 20.01
N ILE A 941 -16.95 -33.04 19.54
CA ILE A 941 -16.09 -33.93 20.33
C ILE A 941 -14.99 -33.08 20.97
N VAL A 942 -15.16 -32.70 22.24
CA VAL A 942 -14.19 -31.90 23.01
C VAL A 942 -13.08 -32.83 23.49
N LYS A 943 -11.83 -32.45 23.23
CA LYS A 943 -10.64 -33.28 23.47
C LYS A 943 -9.61 -32.59 24.36
N ARG A 944 -9.65 -31.27 24.50
CA ARG A 944 -8.68 -30.52 25.32
C ARG A 944 -9.28 -29.23 25.87
N LEU A 945 -8.87 -28.90 27.09
CA LEU A 945 -9.13 -27.63 27.78
C LEU A 945 -7.80 -26.90 27.96
N ARG A 946 -7.75 -25.61 27.64
CA ARG A 946 -6.62 -24.74 28.05
C ARG A 946 -7.14 -23.61 28.91
N LEU A 947 -6.40 -23.31 29.98
CA LEU A 947 -6.68 -22.22 30.90
C LEU A 947 -5.50 -21.26 30.91
N ARG A 948 -5.74 -19.96 30.85
CA ARG A 948 -4.70 -18.93 30.96
C ARG A 948 -4.92 -18.11 32.22
N HIS A 949 -3.94 -18.10 33.12
CA HIS A 949 -4.07 -17.33 34.34
C HIS A 949 -3.71 -15.85 34.14
N GLY A 950 -4.41 -14.99 34.89
CA GLY A 950 -4.09 -13.58 35.06
C GLY A 950 -3.10 -13.35 36.21
N ARG A 951 -3.34 -12.32 37.02
CA ARG A 951 -2.58 -12.06 38.26
C ARG A 951 -2.98 -13.02 39.37
N ASN A 952 -2.28 -12.98 40.51
CA ASN A 952 -2.71 -13.69 41.71
C ASN A 952 -3.89 -12.96 42.38
N PRO A 953 -4.82 -13.68 43.05
CA PRO A 953 -4.89 -15.13 43.19
C PRO A 953 -5.44 -15.82 41.92
N ARG A 954 -4.93 -17.02 41.62
CA ARG A 954 -5.28 -17.83 40.44
C ARG A 954 -6.19 -19.00 40.87
N PRO A 955 -6.90 -19.66 39.94
CA PRO A 955 -7.61 -20.89 40.27
C PRO A 955 -6.65 -21.95 40.81
N ASP A 956 -7.00 -22.58 41.93
CA ASP A 956 -6.24 -23.69 42.53
C ASP A 956 -6.79 -25.06 42.13
N SER A 957 -8.00 -25.09 41.58
CA SER A 957 -8.66 -26.28 41.06
C SER A 957 -9.67 -25.93 39.96
N TRP A 958 -9.93 -26.92 39.12
CA TRP A 958 -10.88 -26.85 38.02
C TRP A 958 -11.68 -28.16 37.90
N GLU A 959 -12.90 -28.07 37.37
CA GLU A 959 -13.74 -29.20 36.99
C GLU A 959 -14.46 -28.90 35.67
N LEU A 960 -14.34 -29.79 34.69
CA LEU A 960 -15.06 -29.72 33.42
C LEU A 960 -16.28 -30.64 33.49
N GLN A 961 -17.45 -30.06 33.29
CA GLN A 961 -18.72 -30.77 33.14
C GLN A 961 -19.24 -30.60 31.72
N ALA A 962 -19.91 -31.63 31.19
CA ALA A 962 -20.45 -31.63 29.83
C ALA A 962 -21.90 -32.11 29.78
N GLY A 963 -22.67 -31.57 28.83
CA GLY A 963 -24.08 -31.91 28.59
C GLY A 963 -24.50 -31.68 27.14
N THR A 964 -25.70 -32.17 26.78
CA THR A 964 -26.28 -32.03 25.43
C THR A 964 -27.52 -31.14 25.39
N ASP A 965 -28.19 -30.93 26.52
CA ASP A 965 -29.46 -30.20 26.64
C ASP A 965 -29.35 -28.86 27.40
N GLY A 966 -28.23 -28.61 28.08
CA GLY A 966 -27.99 -27.40 28.88
C GLY A 966 -28.61 -27.44 30.27
N ALA A 967 -29.36 -28.50 30.61
CA ALA A 967 -29.96 -28.72 31.92
C ALA A 967 -29.18 -29.77 32.73
N THR A 968 -28.71 -30.82 32.06
CA THR A 968 -28.04 -31.96 32.67
C THR A 968 -26.55 -31.93 32.36
N PHE A 969 -25.72 -31.88 33.40
CA PHE A 969 -24.26 -31.89 33.27
C PHE A 969 -23.67 -33.10 33.98
N ARG A 970 -22.71 -33.75 33.33
CA ARG A 970 -21.88 -34.80 33.90
C ARG A 970 -20.45 -34.30 34.04
N THR A 971 -19.84 -34.50 35.21
CA THR A 971 -18.41 -34.27 35.41
C THR A 971 -17.58 -35.22 34.53
N ILE A 972 -16.71 -34.64 33.71
CA ILE A 972 -15.84 -35.35 32.77
C ILE A 972 -14.43 -35.48 33.33
N ALA A 973 -13.90 -34.39 33.87
CA ALA A 973 -12.57 -34.34 34.46
C ALA A 973 -12.48 -33.24 35.51
N SER A 974 -11.58 -33.39 36.48
CA SER A 974 -11.26 -32.37 37.47
C SER A 974 -9.81 -32.48 37.90
N GLY A 975 -9.24 -31.41 38.43
CA GLY A 975 -7.85 -31.42 38.88
C GLY A 975 -7.37 -30.06 39.36
N LYS A 976 -6.05 -29.95 39.55
CA LYS A 976 -5.35 -28.68 39.80
C LYS A 976 -4.68 -28.22 38.51
N PRO A 977 -4.68 -26.92 38.17
CA PRO A 977 -3.97 -26.45 36.98
C PRO A 977 -2.45 -26.55 37.17
N GLU A 978 -1.76 -27.22 36.25
CA GLU A 978 -0.30 -27.20 36.15
C GLU A 978 0.11 -26.04 35.24
N TRP A 979 0.43 -24.90 35.83
CA TRP A 979 0.79 -23.69 35.09
C TRP A 979 2.20 -23.80 34.52
N THR A 980 2.32 -23.65 33.22
CA THR A 980 3.59 -23.54 32.51
C THR A 980 4.12 -22.10 32.54
N GLY A 981 5.38 -21.90 32.12
CA GLY A 981 6.06 -20.60 32.19
C GLY A 981 5.40 -19.47 31.39
N ASP A 982 4.52 -19.80 30.44
CA ASP A 982 3.80 -18.86 29.56
C ASP A 982 2.41 -18.47 30.08
N ARG A 983 2.08 -18.87 31.32
CA ARG A 983 0.79 -18.67 32.01
C ARG A 983 -0.35 -19.61 31.62
N TRP A 984 -0.09 -20.64 30.84
CA TRP A 984 -1.10 -21.61 30.43
C TRP A 984 -1.04 -22.90 31.24
N ALA A 985 -2.21 -23.49 31.49
CA ALA A 985 -2.37 -24.89 31.84
C ALA A 985 -3.12 -25.58 30.71
N GLU A 986 -2.55 -26.67 30.18
CA GLU A 986 -3.11 -27.44 29.08
C GLU A 986 -3.49 -28.84 29.56
N ILE A 987 -4.75 -29.21 29.34
CA ILE A 987 -5.33 -30.45 29.84
C ILE A 987 -5.91 -31.24 28.66
N ASP A 988 -5.28 -32.36 28.35
CA ASP A 988 -5.83 -33.37 27.45
C ASP A 988 -6.96 -34.15 28.14
N LEU A 989 -8.08 -34.29 27.44
CA LEU A 989 -9.29 -34.92 27.94
C LEU A 989 -9.50 -36.25 27.22
N VAL A 990 -10.16 -37.19 27.90
CA VAL A 990 -10.83 -38.29 27.19
C VAL A 990 -11.90 -37.64 26.29
N PRO A 991 -11.90 -37.90 24.97
CA PRO A 991 -12.81 -37.25 24.05
C PRO A 991 -14.28 -37.36 24.49
N VAL A 992 -14.94 -36.22 24.66
CA VAL A 992 -16.34 -36.15 25.13
C VAL A 992 -17.22 -35.47 24.09
N LYS A 993 -18.35 -36.11 23.76
CA LYS A 993 -19.37 -35.50 22.91
C LYS A 993 -20.24 -34.56 23.74
N ALA A 994 -20.26 -33.28 23.40
CA ALA A 994 -20.97 -32.27 24.16
C ALA A 994 -21.41 -31.10 23.29
N ARG A 995 -22.55 -30.49 23.65
CA ARG A 995 -22.94 -29.16 23.17
C ARG A 995 -22.69 -28.12 24.26
N PHE A 996 -23.02 -28.45 25.51
CA PHE A 996 -22.84 -27.57 26.65
C PHE A 996 -21.63 -28.01 27.46
N ILE A 997 -20.72 -27.09 27.73
CA ILE A 997 -19.55 -27.32 28.60
C ILE A 997 -19.61 -26.32 29.75
N ARG A 998 -19.44 -26.77 30.99
CA ARG A 998 -19.32 -25.92 32.17
C ARG A 998 -17.96 -26.14 32.80
N ILE A 999 -17.21 -25.07 33.01
CA ILE A 999 -15.89 -25.12 33.68
C ILE A 999 -16.03 -24.51 35.05
N VAL A 1000 -16.02 -25.33 36.09
CA VAL A 1000 -16.05 -24.87 37.48
C VAL A 1000 -14.62 -24.59 37.93
N LEU A 1001 -14.34 -23.36 38.31
CA LEU A 1001 -13.05 -22.85 38.77
C LEU A 1001 -13.15 -22.51 40.25
N ARG A 1002 -12.16 -22.89 41.06
CA ARG A 1002 -12.14 -22.57 42.50
C ARG A 1002 -10.88 -21.79 42.85
N TYR A 1003 -11.04 -20.81 43.75
CA TYR A 1003 -9.99 -19.90 44.18
C TYR A 1003 -9.67 -20.09 45.68
N PRO A 1004 -8.40 -19.91 46.09
CA PRO A 1004 -7.92 -20.31 47.42
C PRO A 1004 -8.50 -19.49 48.59
N ASP A 1005 -8.75 -18.19 48.42
CA ASP A 1005 -8.96 -17.26 49.56
C ASP A 1005 -10.42 -16.80 49.75
N GLY A 1006 -11.39 -17.46 49.10
CA GLY A 1006 -12.83 -17.14 49.22
C GLY A 1006 -13.27 -15.80 48.61
N LYS A 1007 -12.34 -14.96 48.13
CA LYS A 1007 -12.55 -13.62 47.55
C LYS A 1007 -12.48 -13.59 46.01
N GLY A 1008 -12.52 -14.77 45.39
CA GLY A 1008 -12.28 -14.97 43.96
C GLY A 1008 -10.84 -14.71 43.51
N GLY A 1009 -10.64 -14.49 42.20
CA GLY A 1009 -9.32 -14.34 41.59
C GLY A 1009 -9.37 -14.08 40.09
N TYR A 1010 -8.24 -14.29 39.39
CA TYR A 1010 -8.09 -13.92 37.99
C TYR A 1010 -7.86 -15.12 37.07
N LEU A 1011 -8.60 -15.16 35.97
CA LEU A 1011 -8.38 -16.05 34.84
C LEU A 1011 -8.63 -15.27 33.56
N ASP A 1012 -7.60 -15.18 32.71
CA ASP A 1012 -7.62 -14.35 31.51
C ASP A 1012 -8.38 -15.04 30.35
N GLU A 1013 -8.27 -16.36 30.22
CA GLU A 1013 -8.75 -17.08 29.03
C GLU A 1013 -9.10 -18.55 29.32
N ILE A 1014 -10.15 -19.04 28.64
CA ILE A 1014 -10.55 -20.46 28.59
C ILE A 1014 -10.68 -20.84 27.12
N GLU A 1015 -9.98 -21.89 26.70
CA GLU A 1015 -10.06 -22.42 25.35
C GLU A 1015 -10.53 -23.88 25.36
N LEU A 1016 -11.51 -24.18 24.51
CA LEU A 1016 -12.00 -25.53 24.27
C LEU A 1016 -11.54 -26.00 22.90
N TYR A 1017 -10.83 -27.12 22.87
CA TYR A 1017 -10.36 -27.74 21.64
C TYR A 1017 -11.05 -29.07 21.39
N GLY A 1018 -11.44 -29.32 20.15
CA GLY A 1018 -12.16 -30.51 19.77
C GLY A 1018 -12.23 -30.74 18.26
N SER A 1019 -13.17 -31.55 17.84
CA SER A 1019 -13.42 -31.84 16.43
C SER A 1019 -14.92 -31.92 16.17
N GLU A 1020 -15.31 -31.83 14.90
CA GLU A 1020 -16.69 -32.17 14.52
C GLU A 1020 -16.93 -33.68 14.75
N PRO A 1021 -18.15 -34.09 15.11
CA PRO A 1021 -18.49 -35.50 15.20
C PRO A 1021 -18.43 -36.14 13.80
N PRO A 1022 -18.07 -37.43 13.68
CA PRO A 1022 -18.16 -38.14 12.41
C PRO A 1022 -19.58 -38.02 11.83
N ILE A 1023 -19.69 -37.70 10.53
CA ILE A 1023 -20.98 -37.74 9.84
C ILE A 1023 -21.48 -39.18 9.91
N ARG A 1024 -22.64 -39.41 10.52
CA ARG A 1024 -23.32 -40.72 10.42
C ARG A 1024 -23.60 -40.95 8.93
N LYS A 1025 -22.93 -41.94 8.34
CA LYS A 1025 -23.26 -42.43 7.01
C LYS A 1025 -24.68 -42.98 6.98
#